data_AF-A0A8C0JQJ1-F1
#
_entry.id   AF-A0A8C0JQJ1-F1
#
_cell.length_a   1.000
_cell.length_b   1.000
_cell.length_c   1.000
_cell.angle_alpha   90.00
_cell.angle_beta   90.00
_cell.angle_gamma   90.00
#
_symmetry.space_group_name_H-M   'P 1'
#
loop_
_entity.id
_entity.type
_entity.pdbx_description
1 polymer ?
#
loop_
_entity_poly.entity_id
_entity_poly.type
_entity_poly.pdbx_seq_one_letter_code
_entity_poly.pdbx_strand_id
1 'polypeptide(L)'
;CSSLALSVFAAPVSGQFAVPKAVISLHPPWTVFFKGDAVTLTCHVSHIYTAKNRELYQWYLGTEILREIPGNTLKVQNSGEYKCQTQNSLLSDGVTLIFSTAKLILQAPPSVFEGDSVTLKCQANVDLALKNKSLYKNGKMLKILDESSSFHIQQAGLKDNGEYHCAGSEINCSFSSNRIKIQVQELFPHPVLRSRPSWTTSGNQLTLICETQLPPQKSDVQLQFRFFKDGQIVEEGSKNFLKIWNPSSGMNKGPSYYWCEAHTVTSNVCKKSQKSQIHVEVPVSRPVLTLSPPRAQALEGHRVTLHCETRRGSTPILYQFYHGDVLLKSSSTHTARASFSITLTAESSGKYSCTANNGFGPQRSDTRSLSVTVPASRPILTLRVPGTRAVVGDVMELHCEAHKGSPPILYRFYHDNVFLRSSRPPSGRGTSFNLSLTPEHSGSYACEADNGQGAQRSDTASLRVTVPASRPVLTLRVPGTQAVVGDVMELHCEAHKGSPPILYRFYHDDVFLGSSSAASGGRASFNLFLTPEHSGSYACEADNGLGAQRSDTASLKVTVPASRPVLTLRVPGTQAVVGDVMELHCEAHRGSPPILYQFYYDDVFLGSSSAASGGRASFNLSLTPEHSGSYACEADNGLGAQRSEVVPLNVTVPASRPILTLRAPGAQAFPGDVMELHCEAHRGSPPILYRFYHDNVILGSSSVPSGGGASFNLSLTEEHTGNYSCEADNGLGAQCSEAVTLSISGKFPVPRPQMWTNISSKVLYLVLFSTGGQGGSLTLELTGGHRPSQPCGLASAAHMCLRDKSLFLGCLRSPGLTGSRLGPVATGVAGGLFGMGGLAVVALLLYCRLPRKAGRTSDPSRNPSNSDPQEPTYYNVPGWIELQPVYSNVNPKGGDVVYSEVRRIQEGNKHAGKTCGPLALKVPTVQGWPPSLLQIWADQTQSRPCTGFAGFLHLHLSTLLGSSAPPSRGASSIPH
;
A
#
# COMPACT_ATOMS: atom_id res chain seq x y z
N CYS A 1 48.35 -21.46 -21.70
CA CYS A 1 48.37 -22.73 -22.46
C CYS A 1 47.79 -22.53 -23.84
N SER A 2 48.64 -22.41 -24.86
CA SER A 2 48.26 -22.42 -26.28
C SER A 2 49.44 -23.00 -27.04
N SER A 3 49.30 -24.18 -27.62
CA SER A 3 50.38 -24.86 -28.34
C SER A 3 50.57 -24.23 -29.72
N LEU A 4 51.78 -23.72 -29.98
CA LEU A 4 52.24 -23.39 -31.33
C LEU A 4 53.52 -24.17 -31.59
N ALA A 5 53.43 -25.11 -32.52
CA ALA A 5 54.55 -25.96 -32.90
C ALA A 5 55.61 -25.11 -33.64
N LEU A 6 56.82 -25.04 -33.09
CA LEU A 6 57.97 -24.57 -33.85
C LEU A 6 58.47 -25.70 -34.76
N SER A 7 58.17 -25.61 -36.05
CA SER A 7 58.88 -26.36 -37.09
C SER A 7 60.28 -25.77 -37.28
N VAL A 8 61.23 -26.25 -36.47
CA VAL A 8 62.66 -25.92 -36.63
C VAL A 8 63.19 -26.61 -37.87
N PHE A 9 63.21 -25.91 -39.01
CA PHE A 9 64.02 -26.30 -40.16
C PHE A 9 65.50 -26.09 -39.83
N ALA A 10 66.12 -27.11 -39.24
CA ALA A 10 67.56 -27.23 -39.18
C ALA A 10 68.12 -27.50 -40.60
N ALA A 11 68.43 -26.44 -41.34
CA ALA A 11 69.21 -26.57 -42.56
C ALA A 11 70.63 -27.02 -42.18
N PRO A 12 71.12 -28.19 -42.64
CA PRO A 12 72.48 -28.60 -42.36
C PRO A 12 73.44 -27.67 -43.09
N VAL A 13 74.37 -27.05 -42.36
CA VAL A 13 75.51 -26.35 -42.96
C VAL A 13 76.49 -27.40 -43.49
N SER A 14 76.12 -28.01 -44.62
CA SER A 14 77.04 -28.81 -45.42
C SER A 14 78.00 -27.86 -46.14
N GLY A 15 79.07 -27.50 -45.44
CA GLY A 15 80.22 -26.84 -46.03
C GLY A 15 80.96 -27.80 -46.95
N GLN A 16 80.41 -28.05 -48.15
CA GLN A 16 81.16 -28.66 -49.24
C GLN A 16 82.29 -27.69 -49.60
N PHE A 17 83.49 -27.97 -49.08
CA PHE A 17 84.70 -27.29 -49.47
C PHE A 17 84.89 -27.51 -50.98
N ALA A 18 84.83 -26.42 -51.75
CA ALA A 18 85.06 -26.46 -53.19
C ALA A 18 86.50 -26.93 -53.45
N VAL A 19 86.64 -28.05 -54.14
CA VAL A 19 87.95 -28.60 -54.53
C VAL A 19 88.66 -27.55 -55.41
N PRO A 20 89.89 -27.12 -55.08
CA PRO A 20 90.57 -26.07 -55.84
C PRO A 20 90.84 -26.54 -57.27
N LYS A 21 90.66 -25.65 -58.25
CA LYS A 21 90.96 -25.95 -59.65
C LYS A 21 92.40 -25.56 -59.99
N ALA A 22 93.12 -26.44 -60.67
CA ALA A 22 94.49 -26.14 -61.13
C ALA A 22 94.49 -25.06 -62.23
N VAL A 23 95.57 -24.29 -62.32
CA VAL A 23 95.73 -23.17 -63.28
C VAL A 23 97.11 -23.23 -63.92
N ILE A 24 97.19 -23.20 -65.25
CA ILE A 24 98.47 -23.20 -65.98
C ILE A 24 98.92 -21.75 -66.24
N SER A 25 100.18 -21.45 -65.92
CA SER A 25 100.90 -20.26 -66.42
C SER A 25 101.99 -20.66 -67.41
N LEU A 26 102.32 -19.77 -68.34
CA LEU A 26 103.33 -19.98 -69.38
C LEU A 26 104.55 -19.06 -69.18
N HIS A 27 105.75 -19.59 -69.41
CA HIS A 27 106.98 -18.82 -69.48
C HIS A 27 107.82 -19.22 -70.71
N PRO A 28 108.00 -18.34 -71.71
CA PRO A 28 107.39 -17.00 -71.87
C PRO A 28 105.84 -17.04 -71.94
N PRO A 29 105.14 -15.93 -71.65
CA PRO A 29 103.68 -15.90 -71.47
C PRO A 29 102.91 -15.84 -72.80
N TRP A 30 103.30 -16.62 -73.80
CA TRP A 30 102.71 -16.62 -75.13
C TRP A 30 102.07 -17.97 -75.45
N THR A 31 101.07 -18.01 -76.33
CA THR A 31 100.49 -19.27 -76.85
C THR A 31 101.06 -19.70 -78.20
N VAL A 32 101.80 -18.84 -78.90
CA VAL A 32 102.30 -19.08 -80.27
C VAL A 32 103.80 -18.82 -80.35
N PHE A 33 104.51 -19.77 -80.96
CA PHE A 33 105.97 -19.84 -81.03
C PHE A 33 106.43 -20.33 -82.41
N PHE A 34 107.71 -20.20 -82.73
CA PHE A 34 108.28 -20.84 -83.91
C PHE A 34 108.63 -22.30 -83.63
N LYS A 35 108.57 -23.15 -84.66
CA LYS A 35 108.98 -24.55 -84.54
C LYS A 35 110.49 -24.63 -84.24
N GLY A 36 110.83 -25.13 -83.05
CA GLY A 36 112.19 -25.16 -82.52
C GLY A 36 112.32 -24.45 -81.16
N ASP A 37 111.44 -23.48 -80.89
CA ASP A 37 111.33 -22.84 -79.58
C ASP A 37 110.93 -23.86 -78.48
N ALA A 38 111.12 -23.49 -77.22
CA ALA A 38 110.67 -24.27 -76.07
C ALA A 38 109.96 -23.39 -75.04
N VAL A 39 108.89 -23.92 -74.45
CA VAL A 39 108.01 -23.20 -73.51
C VAL A 39 107.96 -23.95 -72.20
N THR A 40 108.05 -23.24 -71.08
CA THR A 40 107.85 -23.82 -69.75
C THR A 40 106.43 -23.54 -69.30
N LEU A 41 105.63 -24.59 -69.15
CA LEU A 41 104.33 -24.53 -68.47
C LEU A 41 104.55 -24.73 -66.98
N THR A 42 103.81 -24.02 -66.14
CA THR A 42 103.80 -24.21 -64.69
C THR A 42 102.37 -24.40 -64.22
N CYS A 43 102.12 -25.45 -63.45
CA CYS A 43 100.82 -25.76 -62.87
C CYS A 43 100.75 -25.18 -61.46
N HIS A 44 99.77 -24.31 -61.23
CA HIS A 44 99.49 -23.72 -59.92
C HIS A 44 98.23 -24.33 -59.33
N VAL A 45 98.27 -24.66 -58.05
CA VAL A 45 97.11 -25.05 -57.26
C VAL A 45 97.07 -24.15 -56.03
N SER A 46 95.90 -23.61 -55.70
CA SER A 46 95.74 -22.77 -54.51
C SER A 46 95.89 -23.62 -53.24
N HIS A 47 97.09 -23.65 -52.67
CA HIS A 47 97.42 -24.42 -51.46
C HIS A 47 96.68 -23.88 -50.23
N ILE A 48 95.54 -24.50 -49.90
CA ILE A 48 94.83 -24.31 -48.62
C ILE A 48 95.45 -25.19 -47.52
N TYR A 49 96.30 -26.16 -47.88
CA TYR A 49 96.93 -27.10 -46.96
C TYR A 49 98.46 -27.01 -46.99
N THR A 50 99.06 -27.01 -45.80
CA THR A 50 100.50 -26.83 -45.58
C THR A 50 101.34 -28.02 -46.05
N ALA A 51 102.48 -27.70 -46.67
CA ALA A 51 103.41 -28.62 -47.32
C ALA A 51 103.71 -29.94 -46.57
N LYS A 52 103.53 -31.07 -47.27
CA LYS A 52 104.24 -32.34 -47.00
C LYS A 52 104.36 -33.19 -48.28
N ASN A 53 105.59 -33.34 -48.76
CA ASN A 53 106.13 -34.37 -49.68
C ASN A 53 105.40 -34.73 -50.99
N ARG A 54 106.07 -34.44 -52.11
CA ARG A 54 105.93 -35.09 -53.44
C ARG A 54 104.49 -35.20 -53.97
N GLU A 55 103.80 -34.07 -54.09
CA GLU A 55 102.64 -33.98 -54.98
C GLU A 55 103.08 -34.28 -56.41
N LEU A 56 102.44 -35.27 -57.03
CA LEU A 56 102.63 -35.61 -58.44
C LEU A 56 101.70 -34.76 -59.29
N TYR A 57 102.27 -34.11 -60.30
CA TYR A 57 101.55 -33.31 -61.29
C TYR A 57 101.33 -34.16 -62.53
N GLN A 58 100.07 -34.49 -62.81
CA GLN A 58 99.65 -35.15 -64.04
C GLN A 58 99.42 -34.10 -65.12
N TRP A 59 100.16 -34.22 -66.22
CA TRP A 59 100.04 -33.38 -67.40
C TRP A 59 99.36 -34.13 -68.53
N TYR A 60 98.46 -33.44 -69.23
CA TYR A 60 97.68 -33.95 -70.33
C TYR A 60 97.98 -33.19 -71.62
N LEU A 61 97.88 -33.90 -72.75
CA LEU A 61 97.86 -33.33 -74.10
C LEU A 61 96.52 -33.71 -74.75
N GLY A 62 95.64 -32.73 -74.95
CA GLY A 62 94.24 -32.94 -75.33
C GLY A 62 93.46 -33.65 -74.21
N THR A 63 93.27 -34.96 -74.40
CA THR A 63 92.65 -35.90 -73.44
C THR A 63 93.61 -36.99 -72.97
N GLU A 64 94.80 -37.11 -73.56
CA GLU A 64 95.77 -38.16 -73.24
C GLU A 64 96.71 -37.73 -72.11
N ILE A 65 97.12 -38.67 -71.26
CA ILE A 65 98.11 -38.42 -70.20
C ILE A 65 99.50 -38.37 -70.86
N LEU A 66 100.12 -37.19 -70.81
CA LEU A 66 101.43 -36.94 -71.42
C LEU A 66 102.58 -37.38 -70.51
N ARG A 67 102.51 -37.01 -69.22
CA ARG A 67 103.51 -37.38 -68.20
C ARG A 67 103.00 -37.08 -66.79
N GLU A 68 103.44 -37.87 -65.82
CA GLU A 68 103.30 -37.59 -64.39
C GLU A 68 104.68 -37.30 -63.79
N ILE A 69 104.85 -36.16 -63.12
CA ILE A 69 106.15 -35.69 -62.61
C ILE A 69 106.04 -35.08 -61.20
N PRO A 70 107.07 -35.24 -60.33
CA PRO A 70 107.09 -34.69 -58.97
C PRO A 70 107.43 -33.18 -58.93
N GLY A 71 107.24 -32.46 -60.03
CA GLY A 71 107.53 -31.04 -60.16
C GLY A 71 106.44 -30.35 -60.95
N ASN A 72 106.09 -29.13 -60.56
CA ASN A 72 104.98 -28.39 -61.13
C ASN A 72 105.28 -27.72 -62.49
N THR A 73 106.43 -28.02 -63.12
CA THR A 73 106.86 -27.42 -64.39
C THR A 73 107.09 -28.45 -65.49
N LEU A 74 106.59 -28.18 -66.70
CA LEU A 74 106.79 -29.01 -67.89
C LEU A 74 107.37 -28.17 -69.03
N LYS A 75 108.47 -28.58 -69.65
CA LYS A 75 108.99 -27.97 -70.89
C LYS A 75 108.49 -28.72 -72.12
N VAL A 76 107.97 -27.99 -73.11
CA VAL A 76 107.40 -28.56 -74.34
C VAL A 76 107.81 -27.80 -75.60
N GLN A 77 107.76 -28.49 -76.74
CA GLN A 77 108.08 -27.98 -78.08
C GLN A 77 107.04 -28.37 -79.14
N ASN A 78 105.93 -29.00 -78.72
CA ASN A 78 104.91 -29.57 -79.60
C ASN A 78 103.59 -28.80 -79.47
N SER A 79 102.90 -28.62 -80.59
CA SER A 79 101.56 -28.00 -80.61
C SER A 79 100.51 -28.91 -79.98
N GLY A 80 99.54 -28.31 -79.29
CA GLY A 80 98.39 -29.01 -78.70
C GLY A 80 97.82 -28.30 -77.48
N GLU A 81 96.74 -28.84 -76.93
CA GLU A 81 96.07 -28.32 -75.73
C GLU A 81 96.66 -28.98 -74.48
N TYR A 82 97.31 -28.20 -73.62
CA TYR A 82 97.89 -28.72 -72.38
C TYR A 82 96.97 -28.47 -71.19
N LYS A 83 96.78 -29.50 -70.35
CA LYS A 83 96.07 -29.42 -69.06
C LYS A 83 96.92 -30.02 -67.96
N CYS A 84 96.70 -29.61 -66.72
CA CYS A 84 97.36 -30.18 -65.55
C CYS A 84 96.38 -30.45 -64.41
N GLN A 85 96.71 -31.43 -63.57
CA GLN A 85 96.05 -31.63 -62.28
C GLN A 85 97.02 -32.21 -61.25
N THR A 86 96.65 -32.08 -59.99
CA THR A 86 97.16 -32.83 -58.85
C THR A 86 96.04 -33.73 -58.29
N GLN A 87 96.37 -34.67 -57.42
CA GLN A 87 95.40 -35.59 -56.81
C GLN A 87 94.23 -34.91 -56.08
N ASN A 88 94.45 -33.69 -55.56
CA ASN A 88 93.48 -32.94 -54.75
C ASN A 88 92.94 -31.68 -55.45
N SER A 89 93.09 -31.58 -56.78
CA SER A 89 92.63 -30.43 -57.56
C SER A 89 91.75 -30.86 -58.74
N LEU A 90 90.75 -30.05 -59.08
CA LEU A 90 90.05 -30.19 -60.36
C LEU A 90 91.01 -29.89 -61.52
N LEU A 91 90.85 -30.64 -62.63
CA LEU A 91 91.60 -30.48 -63.87
C LEU A 91 91.60 -29.01 -64.34
N SER A 92 92.78 -28.52 -64.75
CA SER A 92 92.93 -27.13 -65.20
C SER A 92 92.11 -26.83 -66.45
N ASP A 93 91.85 -25.54 -66.66
CA ASP A 93 91.50 -25.07 -68.00
C ASP A 93 92.63 -25.40 -68.99
N GLY A 94 92.26 -25.72 -70.23
CA GLY A 94 93.19 -26.10 -71.28
C GLY A 94 93.89 -24.90 -71.90
N VAL A 95 95.20 -25.02 -72.09
CA VAL A 95 96.04 -23.98 -72.70
C VAL A 95 96.59 -24.51 -74.02
N THR A 96 96.06 -24.01 -75.13
CA THR A 96 96.50 -24.38 -76.48
C THR A 96 97.79 -23.68 -76.86
N LEU A 97 98.83 -24.45 -77.15
CA LEU A 97 100.10 -23.97 -77.69
C LEU A 97 100.23 -24.31 -79.18
N ILE A 98 100.79 -23.39 -79.96
CA ILE A 98 100.97 -23.52 -81.41
C ILE A 98 102.43 -23.21 -81.76
N PHE A 99 103.19 -24.24 -82.15
CA PHE A 99 104.53 -24.11 -82.72
C PHE A 99 104.41 -24.08 -84.25
N SER A 100 104.59 -22.90 -84.83
CA SER A 100 104.33 -22.61 -86.24
C SER A 100 105.60 -22.62 -87.09
N THR A 101 105.47 -23.05 -88.35
CA THR A 101 106.50 -22.91 -89.40
C THR A 101 106.29 -21.68 -90.27
N ALA A 102 105.28 -20.84 -89.98
CA ALA A 102 105.06 -19.57 -90.68
C ALA A 102 106.25 -18.62 -90.48
N LYS A 103 106.53 -17.73 -91.44
CA LYS A 103 107.62 -16.75 -91.31
C LYS A 103 107.29 -15.54 -90.41
N LEU A 104 106.01 -15.36 -90.05
CA LEU A 104 105.51 -14.29 -89.19
C LEU A 104 104.49 -14.89 -88.22
N ILE A 105 104.61 -14.57 -86.92
CA ILE A 105 103.67 -14.99 -85.88
C ILE A 105 103.25 -13.80 -85.01
N LEU A 106 102.02 -13.86 -84.51
CA LEU A 106 101.53 -12.97 -83.47
C LEU A 106 101.44 -13.77 -82.17
N GLN A 107 102.10 -13.27 -81.14
CA GLN A 107 102.13 -13.82 -79.80
C GLN A 107 101.18 -13.04 -78.88
N ALA A 108 100.47 -13.75 -78.02
CA ALA A 108 99.53 -13.20 -77.04
C ALA A 108 99.44 -14.11 -75.80
N PRO A 109 99.02 -13.58 -74.62
CA PRO A 109 98.78 -14.39 -73.44
C PRO A 109 97.56 -15.32 -73.60
N PRO A 110 97.51 -16.43 -72.83
CA PRO A 110 96.46 -17.45 -72.95
C PRO A 110 95.09 -17.01 -72.42
N SER A 111 95.07 -16.10 -71.44
CA SER A 111 93.85 -15.55 -70.84
C SER A 111 94.07 -14.08 -70.47
N VAL A 112 92.97 -13.33 -70.39
CA VAL A 112 92.96 -11.90 -70.10
C VAL A 112 91.74 -11.60 -69.23
N PHE A 113 91.94 -10.94 -68.09
CA PHE A 113 90.86 -10.46 -67.23
C PHE A 113 90.72 -8.93 -67.29
N GLU A 114 89.60 -8.40 -66.82
CA GLU A 114 89.40 -6.95 -66.67
C GLU A 114 90.56 -6.32 -65.87
N GLY A 115 91.15 -5.25 -66.41
CA GLY A 115 92.26 -4.52 -65.80
C GLY A 115 93.65 -5.15 -66.00
N ASP A 116 93.78 -6.30 -66.69
CA ASP A 116 95.08 -6.88 -67.00
C ASP A 116 95.86 -6.04 -68.03
N SER A 117 97.18 -5.96 -67.86
CA SER A 117 98.09 -5.36 -68.84
C SER A 117 98.51 -6.41 -69.90
N VAL A 118 97.90 -6.35 -71.09
CA VAL A 118 98.11 -7.32 -72.17
C VAL A 118 99.16 -6.82 -73.15
N THR A 119 100.06 -7.71 -73.58
CA THR A 119 101.01 -7.43 -74.67
C THR A 119 100.73 -8.36 -75.84
N LEU A 120 100.67 -7.81 -77.05
CA LEU A 120 100.63 -8.55 -78.31
C LEU A 120 101.96 -8.32 -79.04
N LYS A 121 102.68 -9.37 -79.43
CA LYS A 121 104.02 -9.25 -80.04
C LYS A 121 104.07 -9.91 -81.42
N CYS A 122 104.40 -9.13 -82.46
CA CYS A 122 104.49 -9.59 -83.84
C CYS A 122 105.94 -9.96 -84.21
N GLN A 123 106.28 -11.24 -84.09
CA GLN A 123 107.64 -11.72 -84.32
C GLN A 123 107.79 -12.30 -85.73
N ALA A 124 108.83 -11.86 -86.44
CA ALA A 124 109.25 -12.45 -87.71
C ALA A 124 110.34 -13.50 -87.44
N ASN A 125 110.47 -14.50 -88.31
CA ASN A 125 111.57 -15.46 -88.24
C ASN A 125 112.91 -14.74 -88.53
N VAL A 126 114.02 -15.29 -88.03
CA VAL A 126 115.38 -14.70 -88.15
C VAL A 126 115.76 -14.45 -89.61
N ASP A 127 115.32 -15.32 -90.52
CA ASP A 127 115.57 -15.24 -91.96
C ASP A 127 114.69 -14.20 -92.71
N LEU A 128 113.92 -13.36 -92.01
CA LEU A 128 112.95 -12.43 -92.63
C LEU A 128 113.01 -11.00 -92.05
N ALA A 129 113.71 -10.09 -92.75
CA ALA A 129 113.82 -8.68 -92.40
C ALA A 129 112.67 -7.84 -92.98
N LEU A 130 111.56 -7.70 -92.23
CA LEU A 130 110.41 -6.87 -92.63
C LEU A 130 110.61 -5.40 -92.27
N LYS A 131 110.44 -4.49 -93.24
CA LYS A 131 110.59 -3.03 -93.02
C LYS A 131 109.52 -2.45 -92.10
N ASN A 132 108.26 -2.81 -92.33
CA ASN A 132 107.11 -2.35 -91.56
C ASN A 132 106.22 -3.54 -91.15
N LYS A 133 105.74 -3.54 -89.92
CA LYS A 133 104.73 -4.49 -89.42
C LYS A 133 103.49 -3.71 -88.99
N SER A 134 102.30 -4.15 -89.41
CA SER A 134 101.02 -3.54 -89.06
C SER A 134 100.17 -4.54 -88.29
N LEU A 135 99.64 -4.12 -87.14
CA LEU A 135 98.69 -4.89 -86.34
C LEU A 135 97.26 -4.55 -86.79
N TYR A 136 96.44 -5.58 -86.96
CA TYR A 136 95.03 -5.50 -87.34
C TYR A 136 94.15 -6.07 -86.24
N LYS A 137 92.95 -5.50 -86.07
CA LYS A 137 91.88 -5.98 -85.20
C LYS A 137 90.58 -6.06 -85.99
N ASN A 138 89.92 -7.22 -85.97
CA ASN A 138 88.69 -7.52 -86.71
C ASN A 138 88.79 -7.12 -88.21
N GLY A 139 89.95 -7.38 -88.83
CA GLY A 139 90.24 -7.03 -90.23
C GLY A 139 90.64 -5.56 -90.50
N LYS A 140 90.50 -4.65 -89.53
CA LYS A 140 90.90 -3.24 -89.67
C LYS A 140 92.29 -3.00 -89.10
N MET A 141 93.13 -2.23 -89.79
CA MET A 141 94.45 -1.84 -89.27
C MET A 141 94.27 -1.00 -87.98
N LEU A 142 94.95 -1.43 -86.90
CA LEU A 142 94.87 -0.84 -85.58
C LEU A 142 96.05 0.10 -85.31
N LYS A 143 97.28 -0.35 -85.57
CA LYS A 143 98.52 0.42 -85.41
C LYS A 143 99.62 -0.14 -86.32
N ILE A 144 100.49 0.72 -86.84
CA ILE A 144 101.82 0.30 -87.30
C ILE A 144 102.67 0.05 -86.05
N LEU A 145 103.41 -1.05 -86.03
CA LEU A 145 104.23 -1.48 -84.90
C LEU A 145 105.64 -0.89 -85.04
N ASP A 146 106.16 -0.41 -83.92
CA ASP A 146 107.51 0.15 -83.79
C ASP A 146 108.56 -1.00 -83.77
N GLU A 147 109.86 -0.69 -83.66
CA GLU A 147 110.96 -1.69 -83.75
C GLU A 147 110.78 -2.90 -82.81
N SER A 148 110.33 -2.66 -81.57
CA SER A 148 110.02 -3.71 -80.57
C SER A 148 108.98 -4.74 -81.05
N SER A 149 108.19 -4.36 -82.06
CA SER A 149 107.11 -5.13 -82.66
C SER A 149 106.01 -5.54 -81.67
N SER A 150 105.87 -4.78 -80.58
CA SER A 150 104.91 -5.02 -79.50
C SER A 150 103.83 -3.95 -79.42
N PHE A 151 102.62 -4.36 -79.05
CA PHE A 151 101.47 -3.50 -78.74
C PHE A 151 100.98 -3.80 -77.34
N HIS A 152 100.82 -2.77 -76.51
CA HIS A 152 100.46 -2.89 -75.10
C HIS A 152 99.08 -2.30 -74.82
N ILE A 153 98.22 -3.09 -74.17
CA ILE A 153 96.91 -2.69 -73.65
C ILE A 153 97.09 -2.57 -72.13
N GLN A 154 97.18 -1.35 -71.61
CA GLN A 154 97.52 -1.10 -70.20
C GLN A 154 96.45 -1.60 -69.21
N GLN A 155 95.18 -1.55 -69.61
CA GLN A 155 94.03 -2.06 -68.86
C GLN A 155 93.05 -2.68 -69.85
N ALA A 156 93.04 -4.00 -69.93
CA ALA A 156 92.10 -4.73 -70.77
C ALA A 156 90.66 -4.57 -70.28
N GLY A 157 89.75 -4.23 -71.18
CA GLY A 157 88.31 -4.22 -70.93
C GLY A 157 87.53 -4.82 -72.09
N LEU A 158 86.19 -4.86 -71.99
CA LEU A 158 85.33 -5.44 -73.03
C LEU A 158 85.54 -4.84 -74.44
N LYS A 159 85.97 -3.58 -74.53
CA LYS A 159 86.36 -2.90 -75.79
C LYS A 159 87.53 -3.58 -76.52
N ASP A 160 88.39 -4.30 -75.79
CA ASP A 160 89.62 -4.90 -76.29
C ASP A 160 89.37 -6.30 -76.89
N ASN A 161 88.17 -6.85 -76.72
CA ASN A 161 87.72 -8.08 -77.36
C ASN A 161 87.81 -7.99 -78.89
N GLY A 162 88.22 -9.08 -79.55
CA GLY A 162 88.30 -9.16 -81.01
C GLY A 162 89.37 -10.13 -81.50
N GLU A 163 89.42 -10.30 -82.82
CA GLU A 163 90.43 -11.10 -83.51
C GLU A 163 91.58 -10.20 -83.98
N TYR A 164 92.80 -10.52 -83.56
CA TYR A 164 94.01 -9.80 -83.89
C TYR A 164 94.91 -10.64 -84.80
N HIS A 165 95.54 -10.00 -85.78
CA HIS A 165 96.65 -10.55 -86.55
C HIS A 165 97.60 -9.41 -86.92
N CYS A 166 98.86 -9.71 -87.21
CA CYS A 166 99.76 -8.74 -87.81
C CYS A 166 100.14 -9.16 -89.24
N ALA A 167 100.40 -8.18 -90.08
CA ALA A 167 100.93 -8.38 -91.41
C ALA A 167 102.17 -7.50 -91.62
N GLY A 168 103.11 -7.97 -92.43
CA GLY A 168 104.28 -7.19 -92.85
C GLY A 168 104.62 -7.49 -94.30
N SER A 169 105.26 -6.52 -94.96
CA SER A 169 105.63 -6.62 -96.36
C SER A 169 107.14 -6.60 -96.57
N GLU A 170 107.57 -7.42 -97.51
CA GLU A 170 108.87 -7.40 -98.17
C GLU A 170 108.65 -6.96 -99.63
N ILE A 171 109.73 -6.62 -100.34
CA ILE A 171 109.71 -5.89 -101.63
C ILE A 171 108.76 -6.50 -102.68
N ASN A 172 108.54 -7.83 -102.68
CA ASN A 172 107.59 -8.52 -103.57
C ASN A 172 106.57 -9.44 -102.85
N CYS A 173 106.56 -9.52 -101.51
CA CYS A 173 105.77 -10.52 -100.77
C CYS A 173 105.10 -9.93 -99.52
N SER A 174 103.82 -10.27 -99.29
CA SER A 174 103.10 -9.96 -98.05
C SER A 174 102.99 -11.19 -97.15
N PHE A 175 103.40 -11.06 -95.89
CA PHE A 175 103.28 -12.11 -94.88
C PHE A 175 102.24 -11.72 -93.83
N SER A 176 101.33 -12.64 -93.50
CA SER A 176 100.37 -12.50 -92.41
C SER A 176 100.70 -13.50 -91.30
N SER A 177 100.51 -13.09 -90.05
CA SER A 177 100.55 -13.99 -88.91
C SER A 177 99.29 -14.86 -88.81
N ASN A 178 99.33 -15.81 -87.87
CA ASN A 178 98.14 -16.38 -87.26
C ASN A 178 97.19 -15.30 -86.72
N ARG A 179 95.89 -15.63 -86.68
CA ARG A 179 94.84 -14.87 -86.02
C ARG A 179 94.68 -15.35 -84.58
N ILE A 180 94.57 -14.44 -83.63
CA ILE A 180 94.31 -14.72 -82.21
C ILE A 180 93.07 -13.96 -81.76
N LYS A 181 92.10 -14.66 -81.18
CA LYS A 181 90.93 -14.04 -80.57
C LYS A 181 91.22 -13.73 -79.10
N ILE A 182 91.24 -12.44 -78.75
CA ILE A 182 91.31 -11.98 -77.36
C ILE A 182 89.88 -11.83 -76.84
N GLN A 183 89.63 -12.38 -75.65
CA GLN A 183 88.37 -12.27 -74.93
C GLN A 183 88.68 -11.99 -73.46
N VAL A 184 88.40 -10.75 -73.04
CA VAL A 184 88.55 -10.26 -71.67
C VAL A 184 87.43 -10.84 -70.80
N GLN A 185 87.81 -11.47 -69.70
CA GLN A 185 86.92 -12.09 -68.72
C GLN A 185 86.65 -11.14 -67.55
N GLU A 186 85.44 -11.17 -66.99
CA GLU A 186 85.07 -10.37 -65.81
C GLU A 186 85.94 -10.74 -64.60
N LEU A 187 86.48 -9.74 -63.90
CA LEU A 187 87.37 -9.98 -62.76
C LEU A 187 86.62 -10.23 -61.44
N PHE A 188 85.41 -9.68 -61.27
CA PHE A 188 84.47 -10.02 -60.19
C PHE A 188 83.10 -9.39 -60.49
N PRO A 189 81.98 -9.99 -60.03
CA PRO A 189 80.65 -9.42 -60.22
C PRO A 189 80.42 -8.18 -59.35
N HIS A 190 79.44 -7.37 -59.73
CA HIS A 190 79.01 -6.22 -58.92
C HIS A 190 78.67 -6.63 -57.48
N PRO A 191 79.19 -5.92 -56.46
CA PRO A 191 78.98 -6.32 -55.07
C PRO A 191 77.53 -6.16 -54.63
N VAL A 192 77.07 -7.03 -53.73
CA VAL A 192 75.72 -6.97 -53.14
C VAL A 192 75.83 -6.55 -51.67
N LEU A 193 75.15 -5.46 -51.30
CA LEU A 193 75.08 -5.02 -49.91
C LEU A 193 73.96 -5.76 -49.17
N ARG A 194 74.30 -6.52 -48.12
CA ARG A 194 73.34 -7.20 -47.23
C ARG A 194 73.39 -6.65 -45.81
N SER A 195 72.28 -6.74 -45.08
CA SER A 195 72.19 -6.46 -43.65
C SER A 195 72.07 -7.76 -42.84
N ARG A 196 72.75 -7.81 -41.68
CA ARG A 196 72.61 -8.86 -40.66
C ARG A 196 72.47 -8.23 -39.26
N PRO A 197 71.35 -8.45 -38.55
CA PRO A 197 70.08 -9.05 -39.02
C PRO A 197 69.43 -8.21 -40.15
N SER A 198 68.45 -8.78 -40.86
CA SER A 198 67.78 -8.10 -41.98
C SER A 198 66.88 -6.93 -41.56
N TRP A 199 66.38 -6.96 -40.32
CA TRP A 199 65.59 -5.92 -39.66
C TRP A 199 66.12 -5.69 -38.24
N THR A 200 65.97 -4.47 -37.69
CA THR A 200 66.48 -4.13 -36.36
C THR A 200 65.66 -3.01 -35.69
N THR A 201 65.65 -3.01 -34.36
CA THR A 201 65.04 -1.96 -33.53
C THR A 201 66.03 -0.83 -33.24
N SER A 202 65.53 0.32 -32.79
CA SER A 202 66.37 1.48 -32.44
C SER A 202 67.31 1.17 -31.26
N GLY A 203 68.60 1.48 -31.41
CA GLY A 203 69.65 1.23 -30.41
C GLY A 203 70.48 -0.05 -30.60
N ASN A 204 70.02 -1.01 -31.42
CA ASN A 204 70.75 -2.25 -31.65
C ASN A 204 71.86 -2.11 -32.72
N GLN A 205 72.92 -2.91 -32.59
CA GLN A 205 74.03 -2.98 -33.55
C GLN A 205 73.61 -3.75 -34.81
N LEU A 206 73.97 -3.23 -35.99
CA LEU A 206 73.67 -3.79 -37.29
C LEU A 206 74.97 -3.97 -38.09
N THR A 207 75.13 -5.11 -38.75
CA THR A 207 76.27 -5.35 -39.64
C THR A 207 75.83 -5.28 -41.10
N LEU A 208 76.51 -4.45 -41.88
CA LEU A 208 76.39 -4.41 -43.34
C LEU A 208 77.54 -5.22 -43.94
N ILE A 209 77.25 -6.04 -44.95
CA ILE A 209 78.21 -6.92 -45.62
C ILE A 209 78.19 -6.63 -47.12
N CYS A 210 79.36 -6.44 -47.72
CA CYS A 210 79.56 -6.22 -49.14
C CYS A 210 80.03 -7.54 -49.78
N GLU A 211 79.14 -8.24 -50.48
CA GLU A 211 79.42 -9.56 -51.04
C GLU A 211 79.88 -9.47 -52.51
N THR A 212 81.11 -9.88 -52.81
CA THR A 212 81.62 -10.18 -54.16
C THR A 212 82.69 -11.28 -54.08
N GLN A 213 83.09 -11.86 -55.22
CA GLN A 213 84.01 -13.01 -55.30
C GLN A 213 84.94 -12.90 -56.52
N LEU A 214 86.21 -13.27 -56.35
CA LEU A 214 87.22 -13.33 -57.42
C LEU A 214 87.26 -14.73 -58.07
N PRO A 215 87.56 -14.83 -59.38
CA PRO A 215 87.91 -16.09 -60.04
C PRO A 215 89.14 -16.76 -59.39
N PRO A 216 89.21 -18.11 -59.34
CA PRO A 216 90.35 -18.83 -58.80
C PRO A 216 91.70 -18.43 -59.43
N GLN A 217 91.70 -18.12 -60.73
CA GLN A 217 92.87 -17.68 -61.52
C GLN A 217 93.42 -16.30 -61.12
N LYS A 218 92.70 -15.55 -60.25
CA LYS A 218 93.03 -14.19 -59.79
C LYS A 218 92.89 -14.07 -58.27
N SER A 219 93.12 -15.17 -57.55
CA SER A 219 93.03 -15.23 -56.08
C SER A 219 94.14 -14.48 -55.35
N ASP A 220 95.18 -14.06 -56.06
CA ASP A 220 96.25 -13.14 -55.63
C ASP A 220 95.83 -11.66 -55.62
N VAL A 221 94.75 -11.30 -56.32
CA VAL A 221 94.26 -9.93 -56.40
C VAL A 221 93.65 -9.50 -55.07
N GLN A 222 94.23 -8.47 -54.44
CA GLN A 222 93.67 -7.89 -53.22
C GLN A 222 92.51 -6.93 -53.52
N LEU A 223 91.34 -7.21 -52.93
CA LEU A 223 90.20 -6.30 -52.91
C LEU A 223 90.22 -5.39 -51.68
N GLN A 224 89.83 -4.14 -51.89
CA GLN A 224 89.43 -3.19 -50.86
C GLN A 224 87.94 -2.85 -51.03
N PHE A 225 87.32 -2.47 -49.92
CA PHE A 225 85.91 -2.14 -49.83
C PHE A 225 85.73 -0.73 -49.26
N ARG A 226 84.83 0.06 -49.86
CA ARG A 226 84.34 1.33 -49.31
C ARG A 226 82.85 1.23 -49.03
N PHE A 227 82.44 1.64 -47.85
CA PHE A 227 81.02 1.77 -47.49
C PHE A 227 80.59 3.23 -47.51
N PHE A 228 79.42 3.49 -48.10
CA PHE A 228 78.86 4.81 -48.22
C PHE A 228 77.53 4.93 -47.47
N LYS A 229 77.28 6.12 -46.93
CA LYS A 229 75.99 6.57 -46.40
C LYS A 229 75.69 7.95 -46.96
N ASP A 230 74.57 8.10 -47.65
CA ASP A 230 74.06 9.40 -48.14
C ASP A 230 75.08 10.22 -48.97
N GLY A 231 76.04 9.54 -49.61
CA GLY A 231 77.11 10.11 -50.43
C GLY A 231 78.48 10.19 -49.75
N GLN A 232 78.55 10.06 -48.43
CA GLN A 232 79.80 10.12 -47.66
C GLN A 232 80.37 8.72 -47.42
N ILE A 233 81.70 8.60 -47.46
CA ILE A 233 82.41 7.37 -47.07
C ILE A 233 82.32 7.23 -45.55
N VAL A 234 81.97 6.04 -45.07
CA VAL A 234 81.81 5.69 -43.65
C VAL A 234 83.00 4.86 -43.16
N GLU A 235 83.44 3.89 -43.96
CA GLU A 235 84.59 3.01 -43.66
C GLU A 235 85.22 2.57 -44.99
N GLU A 236 86.55 2.44 -45.00
CA GLU A 236 87.35 1.92 -46.12
C GLU A 236 88.41 0.94 -45.59
N GLY A 237 88.61 -0.19 -46.27
CA GLY A 237 89.67 -1.14 -45.92
C GLY A 237 89.52 -2.51 -46.59
N SER A 238 90.29 -3.49 -46.12
CA SER A 238 90.25 -4.88 -46.60
C SER A 238 89.06 -5.70 -46.07
N LYS A 239 88.30 -5.16 -45.11
CA LYS A 239 87.13 -5.84 -44.54
C LYS A 239 85.91 -5.61 -45.41
N ASN A 240 85.25 -6.70 -45.80
CA ASN A 240 84.00 -6.65 -46.56
C ASN A 240 82.75 -6.40 -45.68
N PHE A 241 82.90 -5.88 -44.46
CA PHE A 241 81.80 -5.59 -43.55
C PHE A 241 82.00 -4.31 -42.76
N LEU A 242 80.90 -3.60 -42.49
CA LEU A 242 80.81 -2.38 -41.69
C LEU A 242 79.83 -2.63 -40.53
N LYS A 243 80.22 -2.29 -39.30
CA LYS A 243 79.35 -2.36 -38.10
C LYS A 243 78.85 -0.97 -37.72
N ILE A 244 77.53 -0.76 -37.80
CA ILE A 244 76.89 0.51 -37.41
C ILE A 244 75.97 0.32 -36.21
N TRP A 245 75.89 1.37 -35.39
CA TRP A 245 74.88 1.49 -34.34
C TRP A 245 73.68 2.26 -34.89
N ASN A 246 72.47 1.73 -34.71
CA ASN A 246 71.26 2.37 -35.21
C ASN A 246 70.94 3.63 -34.37
N PRO A 247 71.01 4.85 -34.93
CA PRO A 247 70.77 6.06 -34.15
C PRO A 247 69.35 6.08 -33.59
N SER A 248 69.22 6.56 -32.35
CA SER A 248 67.93 6.99 -31.81
C SER A 248 67.35 8.08 -32.72
N SER A 249 66.07 7.94 -33.07
CA SER A 249 65.40 8.82 -34.04
C SER A 249 65.45 10.29 -33.60
N GLY A 250 66.40 11.04 -34.17
CA GLY A 250 66.35 12.48 -34.25
C GLY A 250 65.43 12.87 -35.39
N MET A 251 64.25 13.39 -35.05
CA MET A 251 63.30 13.96 -36.00
C MET A 251 64.03 14.92 -36.96
N ASN A 252 63.68 14.88 -38.26
CA ASN A 252 64.16 15.79 -39.33
C ASN A 252 65.41 15.38 -40.14
N LYS A 253 65.71 14.09 -40.31
CA LYS A 253 66.50 13.61 -41.46
C LYS A 253 65.72 12.54 -42.25
N GLY A 254 65.80 12.65 -43.58
CA GLY A 254 65.13 11.74 -44.52
C GLY A 254 65.71 10.32 -44.49
N PRO A 255 65.17 9.40 -45.31
CA PRO A 255 65.66 8.02 -45.36
C PRO A 255 67.13 7.97 -45.79
N SER A 256 67.98 7.40 -44.93
CA SER A 256 69.39 7.18 -45.26
C SER A 256 69.59 5.98 -46.19
N TYR A 257 70.37 6.16 -47.24
CA TYR A 257 70.73 5.13 -48.21
C TYR A 257 72.17 4.68 -48.04
N TYR A 258 72.37 3.37 -48.02
CA TYR A 258 73.68 2.72 -47.90
C TYR A 258 74.02 1.96 -49.18
N TRP A 259 75.29 1.99 -49.58
CA TRP A 259 75.85 1.14 -50.66
C TRP A 259 77.32 0.85 -50.38
N CYS A 260 77.90 -0.10 -51.10
CA CYS A 260 79.33 -0.37 -51.05
C CYS A 260 79.97 -0.37 -52.44
N GLU A 261 81.28 -0.22 -52.46
CA GLU A 261 82.17 -0.26 -53.61
C GLU A 261 83.25 -1.30 -53.29
N ALA A 262 83.59 -2.14 -54.27
CA ALA A 262 84.71 -3.07 -54.20
C ALA A 262 85.69 -2.71 -55.32
N HIS A 263 86.95 -2.47 -54.98
CA HIS A 263 88.00 -2.08 -55.92
C HIS A 263 89.29 -2.88 -55.72
N THR A 264 90.02 -3.10 -56.81
CA THR A 264 91.35 -3.74 -56.76
C THR A 264 92.42 -2.73 -56.40
N VAL A 265 93.43 -3.18 -55.66
CA VAL A 265 94.58 -2.32 -55.29
C VAL A 265 95.49 -2.02 -56.50
N THR A 266 95.58 -2.94 -57.46
CA THR A 266 96.59 -2.92 -58.53
C THR A 266 96.05 -2.66 -59.94
N SER A 267 94.82 -3.08 -60.26
CA SER A 267 94.29 -3.06 -61.64
C SER A 267 93.23 -1.98 -61.91
N ASN A 268 92.96 -1.09 -60.94
CA ASN A 268 91.93 -0.03 -61.00
C ASN A 268 90.52 -0.52 -61.40
N VAL A 269 90.20 -1.80 -61.20
CA VAL A 269 88.87 -2.35 -61.44
C VAL A 269 88.01 -2.04 -60.22
N CYS A 270 86.90 -1.34 -60.41
CA CYS A 270 86.02 -0.86 -59.35
C CYS A 270 84.55 -1.12 -59.73
N LYS A 271 83.79 -1.82 -58.87
CA LYS A 271 82.36 -2.08 -59.07
C LYS A 271 81.55 -1.69 -57.83
N LYS A 272 80.34 -1.18 -58.04
CA LYS A 272 79.45 -0.62 -57.01
C LYS A 272 78.19 -1.45 -56.82
N SER A 273 77.67 -1.49 -55.60
CA SER A 273 76.40 -2.12 -55.26
C SER A 273 75.20 -1.23 -55.58
N GLN A 274 74.02 -1.84 -55.62
CA GLN A 274 72.76 -1.10 -55.53
C GLN A 274 72.65 -0.40 -54.16
N LYS A 275 71.87 0.68 -54.09
CA LYS A 275 71.55 1.41 -52.86
C LYS A 275 70.46 0.68 -52.08
N SER A 276 70.66 0.49 -50.78
CA SER A 276 69.70 -0.14 -49.87
C SER A 276 69.25 0.82 -48.78
N GLN A 277 67.96 0.79 -48.44
CA GLN A 277 67.37 1.55 -47.35
C GLN A 277 67.19 0.62 -46.14
N ILE A 278 67.68 1.05 -44.97
CA ILE A 278 67.57 0.28 -43.73
C ILE A 278 66.26 0.69 -43.03
N HIS A 279 65.30 -0.23 -42.94
CA HIS A 279 64.05 0.01 -42.23
C HIS A 279 64.23 -0.18 -40.72
N VAL A 280 63.67 0.73 -39.92
CA VAL A 280 63.77 0.73 -38.46
C VAL A 280 62.38 0.75 -37.84
N GLU A 281 62.04 -0.32 -37.14
CA GLU A 281 60.76 -0.42 -36.45
C GLU A 281 60.92 -0.10 -34.96
N VAL A 282 59.96 0.64 -34.41
CA VAL A 282 59.94 1.10 -33.02
C VAL A 282 58.86 0.32 -32.28
N PRO A 283 59.19 -0.42 -31.20
CA PRO A 283 58.19 -1.06 -30.35
C PRO A 283 57.19 -0.05 -29.76
N VAL A 284 55.94 -0.46 -29.60
CA VAL A 284 54.92 0.38 -28.95
C VAL A 284 55.26 0.69 -27.49
N SER A 285 55.07 1.95 -27.09
CA SER A 285 55.09 2.37 -25.69
C SER A 285 53.81 1.93 -24.96
N ARG A 286 53.83 1.84 -23.62
CA ARG A 286 52.62 1.63 -22.81
C ARG A 286 51.51 2.63 -23.20
N PRO A 287 50.33 2.16 -23.64
CA PRO A 287 49.25 3.04 -24.05
C PRO A 287 48.59 3.72 -22.85
N VAL A 288 48.05 4.92 -23.08
CA VAL A 288 47.28 5.68 -22.10
C VAL A 288 45.80 5.59 -22.45
N LEU A 289 44.99 5.11 -21.51
CA LEU A 289 43.53 5.09 -21.62
C LEU A 289 42.92 6.34 -20.98
N THR A 290 42.07 7.04 -21.75
CA THR A 290 41.26 8.17 -21.30
C THR A 290 39.79 7.95 -21.64
N LEU A 291 38.90 8.58 -20.87
CA LEU A 291 37.45 8.51 -21.02
C LEU A 291 36.93 9.92 -21.34
N SER A 292 36.15 10.04 -22.42
CA SER A 292 35.51 11.28 -22.84
C SER A 292 33.98 11.10 -22.84
N PRO A 293 33.19 11.95 -22.16
CA PRO A 293 33.62 13.05 -21.28
C PRO A 293 34.26 12.57 -19.96
N PRO A 294 35.09 13.41 -19.30
CA PRO A 294 35.79 13.04 -18.07
C PRO A 294 34.85 12.98 -16.85
N ARG A 295 34.49 11.76 -16.44
CA ARG A 295 33.97 11.33 -15.11
C ARG A 295 32.70 12.00 -14.51
N ALA A 296 32.21 13.13 -15.02
CA ALA A 296 31.15 13.89 -14.35
C ALA A 296 29.70 13.44 -14.66
N GLN A 297 29.46 12.70 -15.75
CA GLN A 297 28.11 12.35 -16.22
C GLN A 297 28.03 10.91 -16.77
N ALA A 298 28.46 9.94 -15.97
CA ALA A 298 28.31 8.52 -16.30
C ALA A 298 26.90 8.03 -15.92
N LEU A 299 25.86 8.62 -16.53
CA LEU A 299 24.47 8.21 -16.35
C LEU A 299 24.13 7.04 -17.30
N GLU A 300 23.23 6.16 -16.90
CA GLU A 300 22.68 5.15 -17.81
C GLU A 300 22.12 5.79 -19.10
N GLY A 301 22.29 5.12 -20.23
CA GLY A 301 21.90 5.60 -21.56
C GLY A 301 22.84 6.65 -22.20
N HIS A 302 23.78 7.24 -21.45
CA HIS A 302 24.75 8.18 -22.03
C HIS A 302 25.83 7.46 -22.83
N ARG A 303 26.47 8.15 -23.77
CA ARG A 303 27.55 7.60 -24.61
C ARG A 303 28.92 8.09 -24.14
N VAL A 304 29.80 7.16 -23.79
CA VAL A 304 31.20 7.44 -23.38
C VAL A 304 32.15 6.86 -24.42
N THR A 305 33.16 7.64 -24.79
CA THR A 305 34.24 7.22 -25.69
C THR A 305 35.53 6.94 -24.91
N LEU A 306 36.04 5.73 -25.10
CA LEU A 306 37.35 5.28 -24.66
C LEU A 306 38.39 5.63 -25.72
N HIS A 307 39.35 6.49 -25.39
CA HIS A 307 40.49 6.81 -26.26
C HIS A 307 41.74 6.13 -25.71
N CYS A 308 42.39 5.33 -26.55
CA CYS A 308 43.64 4.63 -26.24
C CYS A 308 44.75 5.17 -27.15
N GLU A 309 45.85 5.63 -26.58
CA GLU A 309 46.93 6.32 -27.32
C GLU A 309 48.33 5.87 -26.88
N THR A 310 49.22 5.61 -27.84
CA THR A 310 50.65 5.38 -27.59
C THR A 310 51.48 6.62 -27.94
N ARG A 311 52.53 6.89 -27.16
CA ARG A 311 53.47 8.00 -27.44
C ARG A 311 54.54 7.63 -28.46
N ARG A 312 54.83 6.33 -28.60
CA ARG A 312 55.84 5.76 -29.51
C ARG A 312 55.33 4.43 -30.05
N GLY A 313 55.68 4.10 -31.29
CA GLY A 313 55.40 2.82 -31.93
C GLY A 313 55.27 2.97 -33.45
N SER A 314 55.91 2.09 -34.22
CA SER A 314 55.69 2.01 -35.68
C SER A 314 54.31 1.42 -35.99
N THR A 315 53.65 1.97 -37.00
CA THR A 315 52.32 1.56 -37.49
C THR A 315 52.41 0.46 -38.55
N PRO A 316 51.39 -0.41 -38.71
CA PRO A 316 50.09 -0.39 -38.04
C PRO A 316 50.14 -0.89 -36.59
N ILE A 317 49.33 -0.27 -35.72
CA ILE A 317 49.17 -0.67 -34.32
C ILE A 317 47.80 -1.31 -34.14
N LEU A 318 47.79 -2.54 -33.64
CA LEU A 318 46.59 -3.23 -33.18
C LEU A 318 46.25 -2.78 -31.76
N TYR A 319 45.13 -2.08 -31.61
CA TYR A 319 44.54 -1.75 -30.33
C TYR A 319 43.44 -2.75 -29.96
N GLN A 320 43.36 -3.10 -28.68
CA GLN A 320 42.27 -3.91 -28.12
C GLN A 320 41.77 -3.26 -26.82
N PHE A 321 40.44 -3.15 -26.66
CA PHE A 321 39.79 -2.55 -25.50
C PHE A 321 39.15 -3.62 -24.62
N TYR A 322 39.30 -3.50 -23.31
CA TYR A 322 38.86 -4.47 -22.31
C TYR A 322 38.01 -3.84 -21.20
N HIS A 323 37.03 -4.59 -20.70
CA HIS A 323 36.32 -4.36 -19.43
C HIS A 323 36.59 -5.55 -18.51
N GLY A 324 37.24 -5.30 -17.38
CA GLY A 324 37.96 -6.35 -16.66
C GLY A 324 38.99 -7.00 -17.58
N ASP A 325 38.82 -8.29 -17.84
CA ASP A 325 39.60 -9.07 -18.82
C ASP A 325 38.78 -9.52 -20.05
N VAL A 326 37.53 -9.07 -20.19
CA VAL A 326 36.69 -9.31 -21.37
C VAL A 326 37.08 -8.37 -22.50
N LEU A 327 37.38 -8.92 -23.68
CA LEU A 327 37.67 -8.15 -24.90
C LEU A 327 36.38 -7.56 -25.48
N LEU A 328 36.30 -6.22 -25.57
CA LEU A 328 35.16 -5.50 -26.12
C LEU A 328 35.29 -5.24 -27.64
N LYS A 329 36.49 -4.80 -28.06
CA LYS A 329 36.74 -4.38 -29.44
C LYS A 329 38.22 -4.46 -29.78
N SER A 330 38.53 -4.90 -30.99
CA SER A 330 39.84 -4.73 -31.64
C SER A 330 39.76 -3.70 -32.78
N SER A 331 40.86 -2.99 -33.03
CA SER A 331 41.01 -2.02 -34.11
C SER A 331 42.48 -1.92 -34.50
N SER A 332 42.82 -2.29 -35.74
CA SER A 332 44.14 -2.02 -36.31
C SER A 332 44.11 -0.63 -36.95
N THR A 333 45.11 0.21 -36.67
CA THR A 333 45.13 1.60 -37.12
C THR A 333 46.54 2.04 -37.56
N HIS A 334 46.59 2.94 -38.54
CA HIS A 334 47.82 3.67 -38.93
C HIS A 334 48.01 4.96 -38.11
N THR A 335 47.32 5.08 -36.96
CA THR A 335 47.35 6.24 -36.08
C THR A 335 47.89 5.86 -34.71
N ALA A 336 48.55 6.80 -34.02
CA ALA A 336 49.02 6.61 -32.65
C ALA A 336 47.88 6.54 -31.60
N ARG A 337 46.61 6.66 -32.03
CA ARG A 337 45.41 6.61 -31.20
C ARG A 337 44.33 5.75 -31.87
N ALA A 338 43.59 5.00 -31.07
CA ALA A 338 42.31 4.37 -31.43
C ALA A 338 41.21 4.82 -30.45
N SER A 339 39.95 4.75 -30.90
CA SER A 339 38.78 5.15 -30.11
C SER A 339 37.66 4.13 -30.21
N PHE A 340 36.97 3.88 -29.10
CA PHE A 340 35.80 2.99 -29.03
C PHE A 340 34.71 3.64 -28.17
N SER A 341 33.47 3.69 -28.65
CA SER A 341 32.34 4.30 -27.93
C SER A 341 31.36 3.25 -27.45
N ILE A 342 30.92 3.37 -26.20
CA ILE A 342 29.89 2.53 -25.58
C ILE A 342 28.73 3.39 -25.10
N THR A 343 27.51 2.84 -25.16
CA THR A 343 26.34 3.38 -24.46
C THR A 343 26.31 2.73 -23.08
N LEU A 344 26.18 3.54 -22.03
CA LEU A 344 26.28 3.07 -20.65
C LEU A 344 25.04 2.30 -20.20
N THR A 345 25.29 1.14 -19.62
CA THR A 345 24.34 0.32 -18.85
C THR A 345 24.83 0.18 -17.41
N ALA A 346 24.00 -0.29 -16.48
CA ALA A 346 24.45 -0.65 -15.14
C ALA A 346 25.71 -1.56 -15.13
N GLU A 347 25.74 -2.56 -16.03
CA GLU A 347 26.86 -3.50 -16.22
C GLU A 347 28.14 -2.86 -16.79
N SER A 348 28.04 -1.67 -17.38
CA SER A 348 29.21 -0.89 -17.83
C SER A 348 30.03 -0.30 -16.67
N SER A 349 29.62 -0.50 -15.42
CA SER A 349 30.45 -0.20 -14.25
C SER A 349 31.63 -1.18 -14.17
N GLY A 350 32.84 -0.69 -13.92
CA GLY A 350 34.01 -1.55 -13.77
C GLY A 350 35.33 -0.89 -14.17
N LYS A 351 36.36 -1.72 -14.35
CA LYS A 351 37.72 -1.29 -14.73
C LYS A 351 37.93 -1.51 -16.23
N TYR A 352 38.20 -0.44 -16.97
CA TYR A 352 38.56 -0.52 -18.38
C TYR A 352 40.08 -0.47 -18.57
N SER A 353 40.60 -1.19 -19.56
CA SER A 353 42.00 -1.08 -20.00
C SER A 353 42.08 -1.24 -21.52
N CYS A 354 43.21 -0.85 -22.12
CA CYS A 354 43.47 -1.17 -23.52
C CYS A 354 44.88 -1.75 -23.70
N THR A 355 45.07 -2.58 -24.72
CA THR A 355 46.39 -2.99 -25.20
C THR A 355 46.71 -2.33 -26.54
N ALA A 356 48.00 -2.16 -26.81
CA ALA A 356 48.55 -1.78 -28.10
C ALA A 356 49.62 -2.82 -28.49
N ASN A 357 49.66 -3.26 -29.74
CA ASN A 357 50.63 -4.24 -30.25
C ASN A 357 51.02 -3.92 -31.69
N ASN A 358 52.32 -3.98 -32.00
CA ASN A 358 52.86 -3.86 -33.36
C ASN A 358 53.87 -4.98 -33.70
N GLY A 359 53.69 -6.17 -33.13
CA GLY A 359 54.56 -7.34 -33.37
C GLY A 359 55.70 -7.49 -32.35
N PHE A 360 56.18 -6.39 -31.77
CA PHE A 360 57.25 -6.38 -30.74
C PHE A 360 56.74 -6.68 -29.31
N GLY A 361 55.53 -7.22 -29.18
CA GLY A 361 54.89 -7.58 -27.91
C GLY A 361 53.80 -6.58 -27.47
N PRO A 362 52.67 -7.07 -26.93
CA PRO A 362 51.56 -6.22 -26.51
C PRO A 362 51.88 -5.45 -25.22
N GLN A 363 51.55 -4.16 -25.19
CA GLN A 363 51.63 -3.31 -24.01
C GLN A 363 50.22 -2.96 -23.50
N ARG A 364 49.94 -3.16 -22.20
CA ARG A 364 48.63 -2.86 -21.57
C ARG A 364 48.67 -1.55 -20.78
N SER A 365 47.63 -0.74 -20.93
CA SER A 365 47.42 0.51 -20.19
C SER A 365 47.17 0.24 -18.71
N ASP A 366 47.32 1.28 -17.89
CA ASP A 366 46.72 1.29 -16.56
C ASP A 366 45.18 1.21 -16.66
N THR A 367 44.53 0.75 -15.58
CA THR A 367 43.07 0.63 -15.56
C THR A 367 42.39 1.97 -15.25
N ARG A 368 41.28 2.24 -15.93
CA ARG A 368 40.38 3.36 -15.64
C ARG A 368 39.04 2.83 -15.13
N SER A 369 38.76 3.09 -13.86
CA SER A 369 37.44 2.81 -13.30
C SER A 369 36.39 3.78 -13.83
N LEU A 370 35.25 3.21 -14.24
CA LEU A 370 34.00 3.87 -14.58
C LEU A 370 32.92 3.33 -13.62
N SER A 371 32.10 4.21 -13.07
CA SER A 371 30.94 3.85 -12.25
C SER A 371 29.73 4.50 -12.88
N VAL A 372 28.73 3.70 -13.24
CA VAL A 372 27.51 4.17 -13.87
C VAL A 372 26.46 4.44 -12.79
N THR A 373 25.90 5.64 -12.81
CA THR A 373 24.79 6.02 -11.94
C THR A 373 23.48 5.71 -12.65
N VAL A 374 22.70 4.79 -12.11
CA VAL A 374 21.33 4.52 -12.53
C VAL A 374 20.40 5.48 -11.78
N PRO A 375 19.55 6.27 -12.45
CA PRO A 375 18.55 7.12 -11.77
C PRO A 375 17.66 6.31 -10.84
N ALA A 376 17.26 6.89 -9.71
CA ALA A 376 16.23 6.29 -8.86
C ALA A 376 14.91 6.19 -9.63
N SER A 377 14.31 5.00 -9.66
CA SER A 377 12.94 4.80 -10.16
C SER A 377 11.91 5.44 -9.24
N ARG A 378 10.68 5.66 -9.73
CA ARG A 378 9.53 5.95 -8.87
C ARG A 378 9.45 4.90 -7.75
N PRO A 379 9.50 5.31 -6.47
CA PRO A 379 9.44 4.37 -5.37
C PRO A 379 8.01 3.89 -5.14
N ILE A 380 7.89 2.69 -4.59
CA ILE A 380 6.62 2.12 -4.14
C ILE A 380 6.52 2.36 -2.64
N LEU A 381 5.47 3.06 -2.22
CA LEU A 381 5.11 3.21 -0.81
C LEU A 381 4.14 2.09 -0.42
N THR A 382 4.52 1.30 0.58
CA THR A 382 3.65 0.30 1.22
C THR A 382 3.38 0.71 2.66
N LEU A 383 2.10 0.86 3.02
CA LEU A 383 1.66 1.02 4.41
C LEU A 383 1.28 -0.37 4.94
N ARG A 384 1.92 -0.85 6.02
CA ARG A 384 1.56 -2.12 6.68
C ARG A 384 1.04 -1.85 8.08
N VAL A 385 -0.16 -2.33 8.36
CA VAL A 385 -0.82 -2.33 9.67
C VAL A 385 -1.12 -3.77 10.08
N PRO A 386 -1.24 -4.09 11.39
CA PRO A 386 -1.43 -5.46 11.85
C PRO A 386 -2.82 -6.03 11.51
N GLY A 387 -3.84 -5.19 11.31
CA GLY A 387 -5.21 -5.59 10.98
C GLY A 387 -5.65 -5.21 9.56
N THR A 388 -6.90 -5.53 9.22
CA THR A 388 -7.55 -5.12 7.95
C THR A 388 -7.97 -3.65 7.92
N ARG A 389 -8.00 -3.00 9.10
CA ARG A 389 -8.25 -1.57 9.29
C ARG A 389 -7.17 -1.03 10.21
N ALA A 390 -6.79 0.23 10.00
CA ALA A 390 -5.87 0.94 10.85
C ALA A 390 -6.61 1.50 12.08
N VAL A 391 -6.22 1.09 13.29
CA VAL A 391 -6.85 1.50 14.56
C VAL A 391 -5.92 2.44 15.34
N VAL A 392 -6.48 3.35 16.13
CA VAL A 392 -5.68 4.18 17.05
C VAL A 392 -4.89 3.29 18.02
N GLY A 393 -3.59 3.54 18.14
CA GLY A 393 -2.65 2.75 18.95
C GLY A 393 -1.92 1.65 18.18
N ASP A 394 -2.38 1.26 16.98
CA ASP A 394 -1.62 0.34 16.12
C ASP A 394 -0.25 0.92 15.76
N VAL A 395 0.72 0.05 15.53
CA VAL A 395 2.02 0.43 14.98
C VAL A 395 2.02 0.15 13.48
N MET A 396 2.01 1.21 12.67
CA MET A 396 2.09 1.13 11.21
C MET A 396 3.54 1.18 10.74
N GLU A 397 3.95 0.25 9.88
CA GLU A 397 5.20 0.33 9.13
C GLU A 397 4.96 1.13 7.83
N LEU A 398 5.71 2.22 7.63
CA LEU A 398 5.83 2.88 6.35
C LEU A 398 7.09 2.36 5.65
N HIS A 399 6.90 1.52 4.63
CA HIS A 399 7.98 0.98 3.82
C HIS A 399 8.04 1.67 2.45
N CYS A 400 9.20 2.19 2.07
CA CYS A 400 9.42 2.82 0.76
C CYS A 400 10.63 2.17 0.08
N GLU A 401 10.44 1.67 -1.15
CA GLU A 401 11.47 0.97 -1.94
C GLU A 401 11.50 1.49 -3.39
N ALA A 402 12.71 1.78 -3.90
CA ALA A 402 12.94 2.04 -5.32
C ALA A 402 13.59 0.80 -5.96
N HIS A 403 12.87 0.18 -6.90
CA HIS A 403 13.28 -1.05 -7.56
C HIS A 403 14.50 -0.88 -8.50
N LYS A 404 14.81 0.35 -8.92
CA LYS A 404 16.04 0.73 -9.61
C LYS A 404 16.64 2.00 -8.99
N GLY A 405 17.96 2.11 -9.05
CA GLY A 405 18.73 3.28 -8.64
C GLY A 405 20.06 2.90 -8.02
N SER A 406 21.13 3.64 -8.35
CA SER A 406 22.43 3.47 -7.69
C SER A 406 22.42 4.12 -6.30
N PRO A 407 22.90 3.45 -5.23
CA PRO A 407 23.07 4.06 -3.90
C PRO A 407 24.14 5.17 -3.90
N PRO A 408 24.10 6.11 -2.93
CA PRO A 408 23.12 6.24 -1.85
C PRO A 408 21.81 6.90 -2.33
N ILE A 409 20.67 6.24 -2.06
CA ILE A 409 19.35 6.82 -2.31
C ILE A 409 18.85 7.47 -1.01
N LEU A 410 18.46 8.74 -1.11
CA LEU A 410 17.77 9.48 -0.07
C LEU A 410 16.27 9.29 -0.22
N TYR A 411 15.66 8.65 0.76
CA TYR A 411 14.21 8.52 0.87
C TYR A 411 13.66 9.63 1.76
N ARG A 412 12.62 10.34 1.30
CA ARG A 412 11.85 11.32 2.07
C ARG A 412 10.39 10.85 2.16
N PHE A 413 9.78 10.93 3.34
CA PHE A 413 8.37 10.59 3.55
C PHE A 413 7.55 11.84 3.81
N TYR A 414 6.32 11.84 3.31
CA TYR A 414 5.38 12.94 3.42
C TYR A 414 4.00 12.44 3.88
N HIS A 415 3.31 13.24 4.67
CA HIS A 415 1.90 13.11 5.04
C HIS A 415 1.19 14.43 4.70
N ASP A 416 0.15 14.36 3.88
CA ASP A 416 -0.57 15.51 3.31
C ASP A 416 0.35 16.60 2.71
N ASN A 417 1.40 16.13 2.00
CA ASN A 417 2.51 16.91 1.44
C ASN A 417 3.47 17.57 2.44
N VAL A 418 3.25 17.43 3.75
CA VAL A 418 4.18 17.86 4.80
C VAL A 418 5.28 16.81 4.98
N PHE A 419 6.54 17.24 5.07
CA PHE A 419 7.68 16.35 5.30
C PHE A 419 7.63 15.75 6.72
N LEU A 420 7.69 14.42 6.80
CA LEU A 420 7.77 13.69 8.07
C LEU A 420 9.21 13.38 8.48
N ARG A 421 9.94 12.69 7.61
CA ARG A 421 11.26 12.11 7.92
C ARG A 421 12.01 11.74 6.65
N SER A 422 13.34 11.67 6.75
CA SER A 422 14.20 11.11 5.70
C SER A 422 15.11 9.99 6.20
N SER A 423 15.55 9.12 5.29
CA SER A 423 16.49 8.02 5.55
C SER A 423 17.46 7.83 4.37
N ARG A 424 18.68 7.37 4.64
CA ARG A 424 19.70 7.02 3.64
C ARG A 424 20.24 5.61 3.95
N PRO A 425 19.50 4.54 3.61
CA PRO A 425 19.89 3.18 3.92
C PRO A 425 21.19 2.79 3.16
N PRO A 426 22.16 2.11 3.81
CA PRO A 426 23.43 1.73 3.15
C PRO A 426 23.24 0.91 1.87
N SER A 427 22.23 0.04 1.87
CA SER A 427 21.90 -0.86 0.76
C SER A 427 21.15 -0.19 -0.40
N GLY A 428 20.64 1.04 -0.23
CA GLY A 428 19.87 1.81 -1.22
C GLY A 428 18.48 1.27 -1.61
N ARG A 429 18.22 -0.04 -1.53
CA ARG A 429 16.95 -0.66 -1.98
C ARG A 429 15.69 -0.03 -1.41
N GLY A 430 15.65 0.19 -0.09
CA GLY A 430 14.47 0.75 0.56
C GLY A 430 14.70 0.99 2.04
N THR A 431 13.71 1.58 2.68
CA THR A 431 13.72 1.93 4.10
C THR A 431 12.34 1.75 4.70
N SER A 432 12.29 1.29 5.95
CA SER A 432 11.08 1.26 6.77
C SER A 432 11.23 2.19 7.96
N PHE A 433 10.14 2.72 8.48
CA PHE A 433 10.05 3.12 9.88
C PHE A 433 8.63 2.90 10.42
N ASN A 434 8.54 2.77 11.74
CA ASN A 434 7.29 2.50 12.44
C ASN A 434 6.71 3.79 13.02
N LEU A 435 5.39 3.94 12.92
CA LEU A 435 4.61 5.08 13.43
C LEU A 435 3.44 4.55 14.25
N SER A 436 3.32 4.96 15.51
CA SER A 436 2.14 4.68 16.34
C SER A 436 0.97 5.56 15.87
N LEU A 437 -0.18 4.95 15.56
CA LEU A 437 -1.28 5.65 14.93
C LEU A 437 -2.11 6.48 15.91
N THR A 438 -2.35 7.73 15.53
CA THR A 438 -3.26 8.69 16.18
C THR A 438 -4.34 9.10 15.17
N PRO A 439 -5.44 9.75 15.59
CA PRO A 439 -6.45 10.25 14.64
C PRO A 439 -5.87 11.19 13.57
N GLU A 440 -4.89 12.01 13.94
CA GLU A 440 -4.17 12.98 13.09
C GLU A 440 -3.33 12.32 12.00
N HIS A 441 -2.95 11.04 12.16
CA HIS A 441 -2.25 10.26 11.14
C HIS A 441 -3.16 9.77 10.00
N SER A 442 -4.45 10.15 9.99
CA SER A 442 -5.31 9.99 8.80
C SER A 442 -4.90 10.99 7.72
N GLY A 443 -4.92 10.57 6.45
CA GLY A 443 -4.53 11.43 5.34
C GLY A 443 -3.82 10.69 4.21
N SER A 444 -3.17 11.45 3.34
CA SER A 444 -2.43 10.96 2.18
C SER A 444 -0.93 10.85 2.48
N TYR A 445 -0.36 9.66 2.31
CA TYR A 445 1.07 9.42 2.45
C TYR A 445 1.73 9.26 1.09
N ALA A 446 2.93 9.81 0.95
CA ALA A 446 3.79 9.58 -0.21
C ALA A 446 5.24 9.45 0.24
N CYS A 447 6.07 8.78 -0.56
CA CYS A 447 7.52 8.84 -0.40
C CYS A 447 8.20 9.28 -1.68
N GLU A 448 9.43 9.75 -1.55
CA GLU A 448 10.25 10.25 -2.63
C GLU A 448 11.64 9.60 -2.53
N ALA A 449 12.18 9.17 -3.66
CA ALA A 449 13.49 8.58 -3.79
C ALA A 449 14.36 9.49 -4.67
N ASP A 450 15.51 9.89 -4.14
CA ASP A 450 16.41 10.87 -4.74
C ASP A 450 17.86 10.40 -4.62
N ASN A 451 18.54 10.22 -5.74
CA ASN A 451 19.99 9.95 -5.80
C ASN A 451 20.76 11.03 -6.59
N GLY A 452 20.23 12.26 -6.63
CA GLY A 452 20.85 13.40 -7.29
C GLY A 452 20.63 13.46 -8.81
N GLN A 453 19.89 12.52 -9.39
CA GLN A 453 19.57 12.47 -10.83
C GLN A 453 18.09 12.84 -11.12
N GLY A 454 17.47 13.57 -10.20
CA GLY A 454 16.04 13.93 -10.23
C GLY A 454 15.23 13.07 -9.27
N ALA A 455 14.65 13.70 -8.26
CA ALA A 455 13.80 13.04 -7.27
C ALA A 455 12.54 12.47 -7.93
N GLN A 456 12.21 11.21 -7.64
CA GLN A 456 10.96 10.57 -8.07
C GLN A 456 10.04 10.34 -6.87
N ARG A 457 8.76 10.68 -7.02
CA ARG A 457 7.74 10.53 -5.97
C ARG A 457 6.83 9.33 -6.25
N SER A 458 6.43 8.62 -5.19
CA SER A 458 5.44 7.55 -5.24
C SER A 458 4.05 8.08 -5.54
N ASP A 459 3.15 7.18 -5.92
CA ASP A 459 1.71 7.44 -5.80
C ASP A 459 1.32 7.63 -4.32
N THR A 460 0.20 8.31 -4.09
CA THR A 460 -0.29 8.62 -2.74
C THR A 460 -1.11 7.46 -2.16
N ALA A 461 -0.65 6.87 -1.07
CA ALA A 461 -1.39 5.89 -0.28
C ALA A 461 -2.25 6.59 0.78
N SER A 462 -3.57 6.40 0.76
CA SER A 462 -4.47 7.02 1.73
C SER A 462 -4.69 6.13 2.96
N LEU A 463 -4.55 6.68 4.16
CA LEU A 463 -4.85 6.03 5.43
C LEU A 463 -6.05 6.69 6.10
N ARG A 464 -6.99 5.88 6.60
CA ARG A 464 -8.03 6.33 7.54
C ARG A 464 -7.83 5.59 8.86
N VAL A 465 -7.45 6.33 9.90
CA VAL A 465 -7.33 5.77 11.26
C VAL A 465 -8.71 5.73 11.89
N THR A 466 -9.09 4.56 12.42
CA THR A 466 -10.40 4.28 12.99
C THR A 466 -10.32 4.32 14.51
N VAL A 467 -11.15 5.13 15.14
CA VAL A 467 -11.29 5.21 16.59
C VAL A 467 -12.39 4.22 17.02
N PRO A 468 -12.17 3.31 17.99
CA PRO A 468 -13.23 2.48 18.55
C PRO A 468 -14.37 3.31 19.15
N ALA A 469 -15.60 2.79 19.10
CA ALA A 469 -16.73 3.42 19.77
C ALA A 469 -16.53 3.42 21.30
N SER A 470 -16.79 4.55 21.96
CA SER A 470 -16.87 4.61 23.42
C SER A 470 -18.16 3.95 23.92
N ARG A 471 -18.22 3.62 25.22
CA ARG A 471 -19.48 3.31 25.89
C ARG A 471 -20.51 4.41 25.60
N PRO A 472 -21.69 4.05 25.07
CA PRO A 472 -22.71 5.04 24.77
C PRO A 472 -23.51 5.42 26.02
N VAL A 473 -24.03 6.63 26.03
CA VAL A 473 -25.00 7.11 27.02
C VAL A 473 -26.40 6.93 26.44
N LEU A 474 -27.25 6.18 27.15
CA LEU A 474 -28.68 6.06 26.83
C LEU A 474 -29.46 7.12 27.62
N THR A 475 -30.39 7.80 26.94
CA THR A 475 -31.36 8.72 27.54
C THR A 475 -32.76 8.35 27.06
N LEU A 476 -33.70 8.22 28.00
CA LEU A 476 -35.11 7.98 27.72
C LEU A 476 -35.82 9.33 27.65
N ARG A 477 -36.52 9.64 26.55
CA ARG A 477 -37.33 10.85 26.43
C ARG A 477 -38.79 10.49 26.22
N VAL A 478 -39.63 10.95 27.15
CA VAL A 478 -41.10 10.86 27.11
C VAL A 478 -41.68 12.29 27.17
N PRO A 479 -42.90 12.53 26.64
CA PRO A 479 -43.47 13.87 26.57
C PRO A 479 -43.90 14.45 27.93
N GLY A 480 -44.20 13.60 28.92
CA GLY A 480 -44.62 14.00 30.27
C GLY A 480 -43.59 13.71 31.37
N THR A 481 -43.96 13.99 32.62
CA THR A 481 -43.16 13.64 33.81
C THR A 481 -43.26 12.17 34.20
N GLN A 482 -44.23 11.45 33.65
CA GLN A 482 -44.43 10.01 33.79
C GLN A 482 -44.65 9.42 32.40
N ALA A 483 -44.30 8.14 32.24
CA ALA A 483 -44.49 7.41 31.00
C ALA A 483 -45.89 6.76 30.99
N VAL A 484 -46.79 7.20 30.10
CA VAL A 484 -48.18 6.73 30.05
C VAL A 484 -48.37 5.78 28.85
N VAL A 485 -49.28 4.82 28.97
CA VAL A 485 -49.67 3.97 27.82
C VAL A 485 -50.19 4.83 26.66
N GLY A 486 -49.64 4.62 25.47
CA GLY A 486 -49.95 5.37 24.25
C GLY A 486 -48.97 6.51 23.94
N ASP A 487 -48.13 6.93 24.89
CA ASP A 487 -47.04 7.89 24.62
C ASP A 487 -46.03 7.33 23.61
N VAL A 488 -45.36 8.22 22.89
CA VAL A 488 -44.17 7.89 22.09
C VAL A 488 -42.93 8.18 22.92
N MET A 489 -42.16 7.15 23.25
CA MET A 489 -40.83 7.29 23.87
C MET A 489 -39.75 7.32 22.79
N GLU A 490 -38.85 8.29 22.84
CA GLU A 490 -37.58 8.28 22.10
C GLU A 490 -36.47 7.68 22.98
N LEU A 491 -35.95 6.53 22.56
CA LEU A 491 -34.69 5.95 23.04
C LEU A 491 -33.54 6.67 22.33
N HIS A 492 -32.79 7.49 23.05
CA HIS A 492 -31.74 8.32 22.47
C HIS A 492 -30.36 7.91 22.98
N CYS A 493 -29.51 7.43 22.07
CA CYS A 493 -28.22 6.82 22.36
C CYS A 493 -27.07 7.56 21.67
N GLU A 494 -26.02 7.92 22.41
CA GLU A 494 -24.87 8.67 21.89
C GLU A 494 -23.54 8.13 22.41
N ALA A 495 -22.58 7.88 21.52
CA ALA A 495 -21.18 7.59 21.86
C ALA A 495 -20.30 8.81 21.52
N HIS A 496 -19.75 9.45 22.55
CA HIS A 496 -18.94 10.68 22.40
C HIS A 496 -17.58 10.47 21.70
N LYS A 497 -17.13 9.22 21.54
CA LYS A 497 -15.95 8.87 20.71
C LYS A 497 -16.28 7.68 19.81
N GLY A 498 -15.68 7.67 18.62
CA GLY A 498 -15.80 6.58 17.65
C GLY A 498 -15.84 7.10 16.22
N SER A 499 -15.18 6.41 15.29
CA SER A 499 -15.26 6.73 13.86
C SER A 499 -16.54 6.15 13.26
N PRO A 500 -17.32 6.92 12.48
CA PRO A 500 -18.53 6.43 11.81
C PRO A 500 -18.22 5.54 10.58
N PRO A 501 -19.17 4.70 10.14
CA PRO A 501 -20.52 4.53 10.70
C PRO A 501 -20.51 3.75 12.01
N ILE A 502 -21.23 4.26 13.01
CA ILE A 502 -21.50 3.54 14.27
C ILE A 502 -22.90 2.93 14.16
N LEU A 503 -23.01 1.62 14.35
CA LEU A 503 -24.27 0.90 14.45
C LEU A 503 -24.71 0.91 15.93
N TYR A 504 -25.91 1.42 16.17
CA TYR A 504 -26.56 1.37 17.46
C TYR A 504 -27.60 0.26 17.48
N ARG A 505 -27.57 -0.58 18.52
CA ARG A 505 -28.59 -1.61 18.79
C ARG A 505 -29.30 -1.26 20.11
N PHE A 506 -30.63 -1.32 20.12
CA PHE A 506 -31.45 -0.99 21.29
C PHE A 506 -32.06 -2.25 21.90
N TYR A 507 -32.13 -2.30 23.22
CA TYR A 507 -32.59 -3.46 23.98
C TYR A 507 -33.58 -3.06 25.07
N HIS A 508 -34.56 -3.94 25.32
CA HIS A 508 -35.49 -3.92 26.47
C HIS A 508 -35.40 -5.28 27.16
N ASP A 509 -35.03 -5.31 28.44
CA ASP A 509 -34.81 -6.52 29.24
C ASP A 509 -33.97 -7.59 28.50
N ASP A 510 -32.82 -7.14 27.97
CA ASP A 510 -31.88 -7.88 27.13
C ASP A 510 -32.41 -8.36 25.76
N VAL A 511 -33.68 -8.13 25.43
CA VAL A 511 -34.28 -8.43 24.12
C VAL A 511 -34.01 -7.29 23.13
N PHE A 512 -33.57 -7.63 21.91
CA PHE A 512 -33.30 -6.66 20.84
C PHE A 512 -34.60 -6.05 20.28
N LEU A 513 -34.71 -4.71 20.31
CA LEU A 513 -35.83 -3.95 19.77
C LEU A 513 -35.63 -3.55 18.30
N GLY A 514 -34.39 -3.19 17.95
CA GLY A 514 -34.08 -2.58 16.65
C GLY A 514 -32.71 -1.93 16.62
N SER A 515 -32.32 -1.45 15.43
CA SER A 515 -31.02 -0.82 15.21
C SER A 515 -31.11 0.41 14.31
N SER A 516 -30.13 1.31 14.47
CA SER A 516 -30.03 2.55 13.71
C SER A 516 -28.54 2.90 13.54
N SER A 517 -28.14 3.46 12.40
CA SER A 517 -26.72 3.73 12.09
C SER A 517 -26.45 5.22 11.92
N ALA A 518 -25.43 5.71 12.64
CA ALA A 518 -25.00 7.10 12.58
C ALA A 518 -23.89 7.26 11.53
N ALA A 519 -24.25 7.71 10.32
CA ALA A 519 -23.30 7.99 9.24
C ALA A 519 -22.42 9.22 9.51
N SER A 520 -22.92 10.17 10.31
CA SER A 520 -22.16 11.28 10.89
C SER A 520 -22.84 11.73 12.19
N GLY A 521 -22.11 12.34 13.12
CA GLY A 521 -22.70 12.93 14.34
C GLY A 521 -22.95 12.00 15.53
N GLY A 522 -22.40 10.77 15.53
CA GLY A 522 -22.20 9.96 16.77
C GLY A 522 -23.44 9.56 17.57
N ARG A 523 -24.65 9.69 17.02
CA ARG A 523 -25.91 9.65 17.77
C ARG A 523 -27.00 8.92 16.98
N ALA A 524 -27.84 8.16 17.68
CA ALA A 524 -29.01 7.50 17.11
C ALA A 524 -30.23 7.60 18.03
N SER A 525 -31.41 7.63 17.42
CA SER A 525 -32.70 7.58 18.10
C SER A 525 -33.52 6.41 17.61
N PHE A 526 -34.36 5.85 18.49
CA PHE A 526 -35.35 4.83 18.17
C PHE A 526 -36.65 5.15 18.91
N ASN A 527 -37.78 5.18 18.19
CA ASN A 527 -39.08 5.57 18.76
C ASN A 527 -39.94 4.34 19.03
N LEU A 528 -40.57 4.29 20.22
CA LEU A 528 -41.41 3.19 20.68
C LEU A 528 -42.74 3.72 21.23
N PHE A 529 -43.85 3.16 20.77
CA PHE A 529 -45.18 3.42 21.35
C PHE A 529 -45.32 2.62 22.66
N LEU A 530 -45.64 3.30 23.76
CA LEU A 530 -45.64 2.66 25.08
C LEU A 530 -46.88 1.79 25.32
N THR A 531 -46.63 0.56 25.77
CA THR A 531 -47.60 -0.42 26.24
C THR A 531 -47.25 -0.81 27.69
N PRO A 532 -48.13 -1.50 28.44
CA PRO A 532 -47.79 -1.97 29.79
C PRO A 532 -46.55 -2.88 29.82
N GLU A 533 -46.34 -3.66 28.75
CA GLU A 533 -45.23 -4.59 28.57
C GLU A 533 -43.88 -3.88 28.38
N HIS A 534 -43.88 -2.62 27.95
CA HIS A 534 -42.67 -1.79 27.81
C HIS A 534 -42.13 -1.23 29.15
N SER A 535 -42.62 -1.75 30.29
CA SER A 535 -42.01 -1.52 31.61
C SER A 535 -40.83 -2.45 31.79
N GLY A 536 -39.66 -1.93 32.16
CA GLY A 536 -38.44 -2.74 32.27
C GLY A 536 -37.17 -1.93 32.19
N SER A 537 -36.06 -2.61 31.93
CA SER A 537 -34.73 -2.03 31.76
C SER A 537 -34.40 -1.85 30.27
N TYR A 538 -33.86 -0.69 29.91
CA TYR A 538 -33.42 -0.38 28.56
C TYR A 538 -31.91 -0.19 28.52
N ALA A 539 -31.28 -0.65 27.44
CA ALA A 539 -29.87 -0.41 27.16
C ALA A 539 -29.65 -0.18 25.67
N CYS A 540 -28.57 0.49 25.31
CA CYS A 540 -28.11 0.54 23.93
C CYS A 540 -26.66 0.08 23.80
N GLU A 541 -26.30 -0.42 22.63
CA GLU A 541 -24.97 -0.86 22.27
C GLU A 541 -24.47 -0.07 21.07
N ALA A 542 -23.23 0.42 21.12
CA ALA A 542 -22.55 1.13 20.05
C ALA A 542 -21.41 0.27 19.49
N ASP A 543 -21.43 0.02 18.18
CA ASP A 543 -20.50 -0.87 17.49
C ASP A 543 -20.07 -0.28 16.14
N ASN A 544 -18.76 -0.15 15.92
CA ASN A 544 -18.19 0.22 14.61
C ASN A 544 -17.27 -0.86 14.01
N GLY A 545 -17.42 -2.11 14.47
CA GLY A 545 -16.64 -3.27 14.04
C GLY A 545 -15.28 -3.42 14.72
N LEU A 546 -15.00 -2.62 15.77
CA LEU A 546 -13.79 -2.72 16.60
C LEU A 546 -14.07 -3.22 18.03
N GLY A 547 -15.27 -3.74 18.27
CA GLY A 547 -15.76 -4.18 19.57
C GLY A 547 -16.95 -3.33 20.01
N ALA A 548 -18.05 -4.01 20.30
CA ALA A 548 -19.28 -3.37 20.76
C ALA A 548 -19.14 -2.90 22.22
N GLN A 549 -19.68 -1.72 22.53
CA GLN A 549 -19.75 -1.18 23.89
C GLN A 549 -21.21 -0.94 24.28
N ARG A 550 -21.61 -1.43 25.46
CA ARG A 550 -22.97 -1.30 25.98
C ARG A 550 -23.08 -0.16 26.99
N SER A 551 -24.21 0.55 26.98
CA SER A 551 -24.58 1.56 27.97
C SER A 551 -24.88 0.93 29.32
N ASP A 552 -24.92 1.77 30.35
CA ASP A 552 -25.63 1.43 31.59
C ASP A 552 -27.15 1.31 31.30
N THR A 553 -27.87 0.63 32.19
CA THR A 553 -29.31 0.39 32.04
C THR A 553 -30.15 1.55 32.56
N ALA A 554 -31.17 1.95 31.81
CA ALA A 554 -32.17 2.94 32.20
C ALA A 554 -33.54 2.27 32.38
N SER A 555 -34.14 2.38 33.56
CA SER A 555 -35.44 1.74 33.84
C SER A 555 -36.63 2.64 33.53
N LEU A 556 -37.67 2.07 32.93
CA LEU A 556 -38.96 2.72 32.67
C LEU A 556 -40.08 1.97 33.39
N LYS A 557 -41.02 2.70 34.00
CA LYS A 557 -42.29 2.16 34.49
C LYS A 557 -43.43 2.82 33.72
N VAL A 558 -44.16 2.04 32.92
CA VAL A 558 -45.31 2.54 32.17
C VAL A 558 -46.55 2.51 33.06
N THR A 559 -47.29 3.61 33.09
CA THR A 559 -48.45 3.80 33.96
C THR A 559 -49.73 3.79 33.13
N VAL A 560 -50.71 3.00 33.55
CA VAL A 560 -52.05 2.89 32.94
C VAL A 560 -53.01 3.81 33.70
N PRO A 561 -53.74 4.72 33.05
CA PRO A 561 -54.78 5.52 33.70
C PRO A 561 -55.87 4.66 34.36
N ALA A 562 -56.44 5.14 35.47
CA ALA A 562 -57.58 4.49 36.10
C ALA A 562 -58.83 4.50 35.18
N SER A 563 -59.53 3.37 35.07
CA SER A 563 -60.84 3.32 34.42
C SER A 563 -61.94 3.88 35.33
N ARG A 564 -63.08 4.27 34.75
CA ARG A 564 -64.31 4.54 35.51
C ARG A 564 -64.59 3.39 36.50
N PRO A 565 -64.72 3.69 37.81
CA PRO A 565 -64.95 2.67 38.79
C PRO A 565 -66.43 2.27 38.86
N VAL A 566 -66.68 1.05 39.30
CA VAL A 566 -68.02 0.54 39.61
C VAL A 566 -68.22 0.63 41.12
N LEU A 567 -69.28 1.31 41.55
CA LEU A 567 -69.72 1.34 42.95
C LEU A 567 -70.76 0.25 43.18
N THR A 568 -70.61 -0.50 44.27
CA THR A 568 -71.60 -1.45 44.78
C THR A 568 -71.85 -1.18 46.25
N LEU A 569 -73.13 -1.12 46.65
CA LEU A 569 -73.54 -0.93 48.04
C LEU A 569 -73.91 -2.31 48.62
N ARG A 570 -73.35 -2.66 49.78
CA ARG A 570 -73.68 -3.90 50.49
C ARG A 570 -74.25 -3.58 51.87
N VAL A 571 -75.47 -4.04 52.13
CA VAL A 571 -76.14 -3.97 53.43
C VAL A 571 -76.41 -5.40 53.95
N PRO A 572 -76.59 -5.60 55.27
CA PRO A 572 -76.79 -6.94 55.84
C PRO A 572 -78.13 -7.60 55.47
N GLY A 573 -79.17 -6.80 55.23
CA GLY A 573 -80.52 -7.26 54.92
C GLY A 573 -80.94 -7.07 53.46
N THR A 574 -82.23 -7.33 53.16
CA THR A 574 -82.84 -7.06 51.85
C THR A 574 -83.27 -5.60 51.66
N GLN A 575 -83.32 -4.83 52.75
CA GLN A 575 -83.55 -3.39 52.79
C GLN A 575 -82.49 -2.77 53.72
N ALA A 576 -82.19 -1.49 53.49
CA ALA A 576 -81.26 -0.73 54.31
C ALA A 576 -82.00 -0.13 55.51
N VAL A 577 -81.70 -0.56 56.74
CA VAL A 577 -82.39 -0.13 57.95
C VAL A 577 -81.51 0.82 58.77
N VAL A 578 -82.12 1.76 59.49
CA VAL A 578 -81.38 2.63 60.43
C VAL A 578 -80.62 1.79 61.45
N GLY A 579 -79.31 2.04 61.58
CA GLY A 579 -78.41 1.29 62.46
C GLY A 579 -77.59 0.19 61.77
N ASP A 580 -77.95 -0.21 60.54
CA ASP A 580 -77.11 -1.10 59.73
C ASP A 580 -75.76 -0.46 59.40
N VAL A 581 -74.73 -1.29 59.19
CA VAL A 581 -73.45 -0.86 58.63
C VAL A 581 -73.42 -1.24 57.15
N MET A 582 -73.40 -0.25 56.27
CA MET A 582 -73.28 -0.41 54.83
C MET A 582 -71.81 -0.38 54.41
N GLU A 583 -71.37 -1.35 53.62
CA GLU A 583 -70.09 -1.30 52.90
C GLU A 583 -70.30 -0.68 51.52
N LEU A 584 -69.69 0.49 51.28
CA LEU A 584 -69.50 1.07 49.95
C LEU A 584 -68.27 0.45 49.32
N HIS A 585 -68.44 -0.25 48.21
CA HIS A 585 -67.39 -1.05 47.58
C HIS A 585 -67.14 -0.57 46.16
N CYS A 586 -65.97 0.03 45.94
CA CYS A 586 -65.58 0.71 44.71
C CYS A 586 -64.41 -0.01 44.03
N GLU A 587 -64.53 -0.32 42.74
CA GLU A 587 -63.49 -1.04 41.97
C GLU A 587 -63.27 -0.43 40.59
N ALA A 588 -62.02 -0.11 40.24
CA ALA A 588 -61.62 0.22 38.88
C ALA A 588 -60.94 -1.00 38.23
N HIS A 589 -61.57 -1.55 37.18
CA HIS A 589 -61.08 -2.76 36.50
C HIS A 589 -59.79 -2.56 35.69
N ARG A 590 -59.35 -1.31 35.44
CA ARG A 590 -58.04 -0.98 34.87
C ARG A 590 -57.42 0.21 35.62
N GLY A 591 -56.09 0.24 35.69
CA GLY A 591 -55.32 1.32 36.28
C GLY A 591 -54.07 0.78 37.00
N SER A 592 -52.95 1.51 36.90
CA SER A 592 -51.74 1.17 37.65
C SER A 592 -51.84 1.71 39.09
N PRO A 593 -51.50 0.90 40.11
CA PRO A 593 -51.51 1.36 41.51
C PRO A 593 -50.29 2.23 41.86
N PRO A 594 -50.39 3.07 42.92
CA PRO A 594 -51.53 3.20 43.83
C PRO A 594 -52.71 3.96 43.20
N ILE A 595 -53.93 3.44 43.40
CA ILE A 595 -55.17 4.15 43.03
C ILE A 595 -55.81 4.67 44.32
N LEU A 596 -56.07 5.97 44.38
CA LEU A 596 -56.83 6.64 45.43
C LEU A 596 -58.32 6.57 45.07
N TYR A 597 -59.11 5.97 45.96
CA TYR A 597 -60.56 5.99 45.87
C TYR A 597 -61.14 7.01 46.83
N GLN A 598 -62.09 7.81 46.37
CA GLN A 598 -62.85 8.77 47.17
C GLN A 598 -64.34 8.41 47.08
N PHE A 599 -65.06 8.51 48.20
CA PHE A 599 -66.47 8.14 48.31
C PHE A 599 -67.31 9.38 48.60
N TYR A 600 -68.49 9.46 47.96
CA TYR A 600 -69.39 10.62 48.03
C TYR A 600 -70.84 10.20 48.32
N TYR A 601 -71.55 11.05 49.05
CA TYR A 601 -73.00 11.02 49.29
C TYR A 601 -73.56 12.40 48.94
N ASP A 602 -74.51 12.48 47.99
CA ASP A 602 -75.08 13.74 47.48
C ASP A 602 -74.01 14.82 47.20
N ASP A 603 -72.95 14.40 46.49
CA ASP A 603 -71.74 15.18 46.17
C ASP A 603 -70.86 15.62 47.36
N VAL A 604 -71.21 15.26 48.60
CA VAL A 604 -70.39 15.48 49.81
C VAL A 604 -69.39 14.33 50.00
N PHE A 605 -68.12 14.66 50.21
CA PHE A 605 -67.06 13.70 50.48
C PHE A 605 -67.25 12.99 51.84
N LEU A 606 -67.30 11.65 51.81
CA LEU A 606 -67.41 10.78 52.99
C LEU A 606 -66.05 10.35 53.53
N GLY A 607 -65.10 10.09 52.63
CA GLY A 607 -63.80 9.52 52.98
C GLY A 607 -63.05 8.97 51.77
N SER A 608 -61.80 8.55 52.02
CA SER A 608 -60.89 8.03 50.98
C SER A 608 -60.18 6.77 51.41
N SER A 609 -59.85 5.90 50.46
CA SER A 609 -59.13 4.65 50.68
C SER A 609 -58.23 4.34 49.47
N SER A 610 -56.99 3.91 49.70
CA SER A 610 -56.00 3.69 48.63
C SER A 610 -55.70 2.21 48.40
N ALA A 611 -55.88 1.72 47.16
CA ALA A 611 -55.53 0.36 46.79
C ALA A 611 -54.05 0.27 46.35
N ALA A 612 -53.19 -0.26 47.22
CA ALA A 612 -51.76 -0.45 46.94
C ALA A 612 -51.50 -1.59 45.93
N SER A 613 -52.38 -2.60 45.89
CA SER A 613 -52.37 -3.68 44.90
C SER A 613 -53.78 -4.30 44.81
N GLY A 614 -54.35 -4.39 43.62
CA GLY A 614 -55.63 -5.11 43.41
C GLY A 614 -56.90 -4.23 43.32
N GLY A 615 -56.81 -3.01 42.78
CA GLY A 615 -57.91 -2.35 42.06
C GLY A 615 -59.21 -2.02 42.81
N ARG A 616 -59.27 -2.18 44.14
CA ARG A 616 -60.53 -2.21 44.90
C ARG A 616 -60.37 -1.56 46.27
N ALA A 617 -61.38 -0.80 46.68
CA ALA A 617 -61.45 -0.17 47.99
C ALA A 617 -62.87 -0.29 48.59
N SER A 618 -62.92 -0.42 49.91
CA SER A 618 -64.17 -0.41 50.69
C SER A 618 -64.18 0.76 51.68
N PHE A 619 -65.36 1.29 51.96
CA PHE A 619 -65.63 2.26 53.03
C PHE A 619 -66.92 1.87 53.76
N ASN A 620 -66.88 1.82 55.10
CA ASN A 620 -68.03 1.41 55.91
C ASN A 620 -68.75 2.63 56.49
N LEU A 621 -70.06 2.70 56.33
CA LEU A 621 -70.93 3.78 56.80
C LEU A 621 -72.08 3.22 57.65
N SER A 622 -72.22 3.68 58.88
CA SER A 622 -73.39 3.39 59.71
C SER A 622 -74.60 4.20 59.23
N LEU A 623 -75.72 3.54 58.94
CA LEU A 623 -76.90 4.17 58.35
C LEU A 623 -77.74 4.94 59.38
N THR A 624 -78.11 6.16 59.00
CA THR A 624 -79.04 7.04 59.72
C THR A 624 -80.20 7.41 58.79
N PRO A 625 -81.33 7.99 59.28
CA PRO A 625 -82.41 8.44 58.41
C PRO A 625 -81.93 9.41 57.31
N GLU A 626 -80.97 10.28 57.66
CA GLU A 626 -80.36 11.28 56.79
C GLU A 626 -79.37 10.70 55.77
N HIS A 627 -79.14 9.37 55.74
CA HIS A 627 -78.26 8.71 54.76
C HIS A 627 -79.02 8.17 53.54
N SER A 628 -80.27 8.59 53.33
CA SER A 628 -81.03 8.35 52.10
C SER A 628 -80.60 9.34 51.02
N GLY A 629 -80.28 8.87 49.82
CA GLY A 629 -79.77 9.73 48.75
C GLY A 629 -78.87 8.98 47.76
N SER A 630 -78.00 9.73 47.08
CA SER A 630 -77.22 9.29 45.93
C SER A 630 -75.74 9.11 46.25
N TYR A 631 -75.23 7.88 46.08
CA TYR A 631 -73.84 7.55 46.36
C TYR A 631 -73.01 7.41 45.08
N ALA A 632 -71.76 7.88 45.12
CA ALA A 632 -70.79 7.72 44.04
C ALA A 632 -69.39 7.48 44.58
N CYS A 633 -68.49 6.95 43.75
CA CYS A 633 -67.06 6.90 44.06
C CYS A 633 -66.21 7.38 42.89
N GLU A 634 -64.99 7.80 43.19
CA GLU A 634 -64.03 8.34 42.24
C GLU A 634 -62.70 7.62 42.41
N ALA A 635 -62.06 7.26 41.29
CA ALA A 635 -60.78 6.56 41.24
C ALA A 635 -59.75 7.44 40.52
N ASP A 636 -58.66 7.79 41.20
CA ASP A 636 -57.56 8.57 40.63
C ASP A 636 -56.20 7.90 40.89
N ASN A 637 -55.31 7.96 39.89
CA ASN A 637 -53.91 7.55 40.02
C ASN A 637 -52.93 8.62 39.50
N GLY A 638 -53.35 9.89 39.49
CA GLY A 638 -52.54 11.04 39.08
C GLY A 638 -52.55 11.30 37.57
N LEU A 639 -53.28 10.48 36.79
CA LEU A 639 -53.45 10.63 35.34
C LEU A 639 -54.85 11.13 34.94
N GLY A 640 -55.66 11.54 35.91
CA GLY A 640 -57.01 12.06 35.72
C GLY A 640 -58.06 11.17 36.40
N ALA A 641 -58.74 11.73 37.39
CA ALA A 641 -59.74 11.03 38.17
C ALA A 641 -60.96 10.62 37.33
N GLN A 642 -61.53 9.44 37.61
CA GLN A 642 -62.75 8.93 36.97
C GLN A 642 -63.80 8.62 38.01
N ARG A 643 -65.02 9.14 37.81
CA ARG A 643 -66.16 8.95 38.72
C ARG A 643 -67.11 7.85 38.23
N SER A 644 -67.68 7.11 39.17
CA SER A 644 -68.68 6.05 38.95
C SER A 644 -70.03 6.63 38.51
N GLU A 645 -70.90 5.74 38.04
CA GLU A 645 -72.34 6.02 38.04
C GLU A 645 -72.87 6.14 39.48
N VAL A 646 -74.02 6.78 39.62
CA VAL A 646 -74.64 7.11 40.91
C VAL A 646 -75.59 6.00 41.33
N VAL A 647 -75.46 5.52 42.57
CA VAL A 647 -76.29 4.45 43.14
C VAL A 647 -77.20 5.04 44.23
N PRO A 648 -78.54 5.01 44.07
CA PRO A 648 -79.47 5.51 45.08
C PRO A 648 -79.68 4.51 46.22
N LEU A 649 -79.89 5.02 47.44
CA LEU A 649 -80.24 4.26 48.63
C LEU A 649 -81.38 4.96 49.39
N ASN A 650 -82.39 4.20 49.81
CA ASN A 650 -83.41 4.66 50.74
C ASN A 650 -83.25 3.91 52.07
N VAL A 651 -83.17 4.63 53.19
CA VAL A 651 -83.04 4.04 54.52
C VAL A 651 -84.40 3.96 55.20
N THR A 652 -84.84 2.75 55.54
CA THR A 652 -86.15 2.49 56.18
C THR A 652 -86.03 2.63 57.71
N VAL A 653 -86.91 3.43 58.32
CA VAL A 653 -87.04 3.60 59.77
C VAL A 653 -88.15 2.68 60.30
N PRO A 654 -87.92 1.84 61.33
CA PRO A 654 -88.98 1.00 61.91
C PRO A 654 -90.09 1.84 62.57
N ALA A 655 -91.32 1.33 62.55
CA ALA A 655 -92.45 1.97 63.21
C ALA A 655 -92.26 2.03 64.75
N SER A 656 -92.51 3.19 65.35
CA SER A 656 -92.54 3.35 66.80
C SER A 656 -93.85 2.83 67.40
N ARG A 657 -93.86 2.55 68.71
CA ARG A 657 -95.09 2.32 69.47
C ARG A 657 -96.13 3.42 69.19
N PRO A 658 -97.33 3.05 68.71
CA PRO A 658 -98.36 4.03 68.44
C PRO A 658 -99.06 4.48 69.72
N ILE A 659 -99.63 5.68 69.69
CA ILE A 659 -100.52 6.19 70.74
C ILE A 659 -101.95 6.05 70.25
N LEU A 660 -102.79 5.36 71.03
CA LEU A 660 -104.23 5.31 70.82
C LEU A 660 -104.90 6.45 71.61
N THR A 661 -105.78 7.20 70.94
CA THR A 661 -106.61 8.24 71.56
C THR A 661 -108.08 7.96 71.28
N LEU A 662 -108.89 8.01 72.34
CA LEU A 662 -110.35 7.87 72.29
C LEU A 662 -110.97 9.27 72.30
N ARG A 663 -111.80 9.59 71.30
CA ARG A 663 -112.48 10.89 71.19
C ARG A 663 -114.00 10.71 71.20
N ALA A 664 -114.63 11.18 72.26
CA ALA A 664 -116.07 11.13 72.50
C ALA A 664 -116.70 12.54 72.45
N PRO A 665 -118.01 12.67 72.16
CA PRO A 665 -118.70 13.96 72.15
C PRO A 665 -118.96 14.55 73.56
N GLY A 666 -118.67 13.82 74.65
CA GLY A 666 -118.90 14.27 76.03
C GLY A 666 -117.99 13.61 77.07
N ALA A 667 -118.03 14.11 78.31
CA ALA A 667 -117.15 13.67 79.40
C ALA A 667 -117.53 12.31 80.04
N GLN A 668 -118.70 11.78 79.69
CA GLN A 668 -119.14 10.41 79.98
C GLN A 668 -119.78 9.85 78.71
N ALA A 669 -119.49 8.58 78.41
CA ALA A 669 -119.99 7.91 77.22
C ALA A 669 -121.34 7.24 77.50
N PHE A 670 -122.29 7.37 76.56
CA PHE A 670 -123.61 6.77 76.64
C PHE A 670 -123.83 5.77 75.48
N PRO A 671 -124.72 4.77 75.64
CA PRO A 671 -125.12 3.91 74.53
C PRO A 671 -125.73 4.75 73.41
N GLY A 672 -125.20 4.61 72.19
CA GLY A 672 -125.59 5.39 71.01
C GLY A 672 -124.61 6.51 70.59
N ASP A 673 -123.63 6.88 71.43
CA ASP A 673 -122.58 7.81 71.03
C ASP A 673 -121.63 7.18 69.98
N VAL A 674 -121.02 8.01 69.12
CA VAL A 674 -119.95 7.58 68.19
C VAL A 674 -118.60 7.99 68.76
N MET A 675 -117.71 7.01 68.92
CA MET A 675 -116.34 7.16 69.43
C MET A 675 -115.33 7.05 68.27
N GLU A 676 -114.41 8.01 68.13
CA GLU A 676 -113.25 7.88 67.24
C GLU A 676 -112.08 7.26 68.02
N LEU A 677 -111.58 6.12 67.53
CA LEU A 677 -110.31 5.50 67.90
C LEU A 677 -109.23 6.02 66.93
N HIS A 678 -108.43 7.00 67.35
CA HIS A 678 -107.33 7.53 66.53
C HIS A 678 -105.98 7.02 67.02
N CYS A 679 -105.25 6.33 66.14
CA CYS A 679 -103.99 5.65 66.42
C CYS A 679 -102.86 6.22 65.57
N GLU A 680 -101.79 6.73 66.19
CA GLU A 680 -100.67 7.35 65.48
C GLU A 680 -99.30 6.89 66.02
N ALA A 681 -98.41 6.47 65.11
CA ALA A 681 -97.00 6.23 65.41
C ALA A 681 -96.17 7.49 65.07
N HIS A 682 -95.48 8.05 66.07
CA HIS A 682 -94.69 9.28 65.90
C HIS A 682 -93.42 9.11 65.06
N ARG A 683 -92.96 7.88 64.81
CA ARG A 683 -91.85 7.56 63.89
C ARG A 683 -92.16 6.28 63.11
N GLY A 684 -91.62 6.20 61.89
CA GLY A 684 -91.71 5.03 61.01
C GLY A 684 -91.75 5.46 59.55
N SER A 685 -91.02 4.78 58.68
CA SER A 685 -91.13 4.99 57.24
C SER A 685 -92.42 4.33 56.72
N PRO A 686 -93.23 5.00 55.89
CA PRO A 686 -94.43 4.41 55.31
C PRO A 686 -94.09 3.41 54.19
N PRO A 687 -95.01 2.50 53.82
CA PRO A 687 -96.38 2.37 54.34
C PRO A 687 -96.43 1.78 55.76
N ILE A 688 -97.21 2.41 56.65
CA ILE A 688 -97.51 1.86 57.98
C ILE A 688 -98.92 1.28 57.94
N LEU A 689 -99.07 0.03 58.39
CA LEU A 689 -100.34 -0.65 58.59
C LEU A 689 -100.74 -0.54 60.07
N TYR A 690 -101.86 0.12 60.33
CA TYR A 690 -102.47 0.18 61.65
C TYR A 690 -103.56 -0.89 61.81
N ARG A 691 -103.62 -1.54 62.96
CA ARG A 691 -104.70 -2.49 63.34
C ARG A 691 -105.30 -2.07 64.69
N PHE A 692 -106.62 -2.10 64.83
CA PHE A 692 -107.33 -1.67 66.04
C PHE A 692 -107.93 -2.88 66.76
N TYR A 693 -107.91 -2.87 68.10
CA TYR A 693 -108.35 -3.97 68.95
C TYR A 693 -109.29 -3.51 70.06
N HIS A 694 -110.21 -4.40 70.45
CA HIS A 694 -111.04 -4.32 71.65
C HIS A 694 -110.96 -5.67 72.37
N ASP A 695 -110.49 -5.70 73.61
CA ASP A 695 -110.22 -6.91 74.41
C ASP A 695 -109.48 -8.02 73.61
N ASN A 696 -108.49 -7.57 72.83
CA ASN A 696 -107.65 -8.35 71.90
C ASN A 696 -108.35 -8.90 70.64
N VAL A 697 -109.60 -8.53 70.36
CA VAL A 697 -110.31 -8.82 69.10
C VAL A 697 -110.11 -7.68 68.11
N ILE A 698 -109.75 -7.99 66.85
CA ILE A 698 -109.55 -6.98 65.80
C ILE A 698 -110.87 -6.31 65.42
N LEU A 699 -110.92 -4.98 65.54
CA LEU A 699 -112.03 -4.14 65.08
C LEU A 699 -111.90 -3.77 63.59
N GLY A 700 -110.67 -3.54 63.12
CA GLY A 700 -110.38 -3.10 61.77
C GLY A 700 -108.89 -2.84 61.54
N SER A 701 -108.53 -2.55 60.29
CA SER A 701 -107.17 -2.16 59.92
C SER A 701 -107.17 -1.10 58.83
N SER A 702 -106.11 -0.29 58.77
CA SER A 702 -105.95 0.81 57.82
C SER A 702 -104.47 0.98 57.47
N SER A 703 -104.14 0.98 56.18
CA SER A 703 -102.77 1.22 55.70
C SER A 703 -102.63 2.68 55.26
N VAL A 704 -101.56 3.33 55.72
CA VAL A 704 -101.28 4.75 55.46
C VAL A 704 -99.99 4.85 54.62
N PRO A 705 -100.08 5.04 53.28
CA PRO A 705 -98.92 5.04 52.40
C PRO A 705 -98.03 6.28 52.48
N SER A 706 -98.46 7.33 53.19
CA SER A 706 -97.79 8.64 53.25
C SER A 706 -97.38 9.06 54.66
N GLY A 707 -97.54 8.18 55.66
CA GLY A 707 -97.30 8.49 57.08
C GLY A 707 -98.47 9.24 57.75
N GLY A 708 -98.39 9.37 59.07
CA GLY A 708 -99.46 9.90 59.95
C GLY A 708 -100.28 8.80 60.62
N GLY A 709 -101.24 9.20 61.46
CA GLY A 709 -102.17 8.29 62.14
C GLY A 709 -103.37 7.81 61.30
N ALA A 710 -103.99 6.72 61.75
CA ALA A 710 -105.25 6.20 61.25
C ALA A 710 -106.38 6.42 62.28
N SER A 711 -107.62 6.56 61.80
CA SER A 711 -108.83 6.62 62.65
C SER A 711 -109.80 5.49 62.34
N PHE A 712 -110.48 4.98 63.37
CA PHE A 712 -111.56 4.01 63.27
C PHE A 712 -112.75 4.47 64.12
N ASN A 713 -113.95 4.57 63.54
CA ASN A 713 -115.14 5.07 64.24
C ASN A 713 -116.01 3.89 64.71
N LEU A 714 -116.40 3.90 65.99
CA LEU A 714 -117.20 2.85 66.63
C LEU A 714 -118.44 3.46 67.31
N SER A 715 -119.63 2.94 66.99
CA SER A 715 -120.88 3.30 67.68
C SER A 715 -121.01 2.49 68.98
N LEU A 716 -121.22 3.16 70.12
CA LEU A 716 -121.19 2.53 71.45
C LEU A 716 -122.49 1.80 71.80
N THR A 717 -122.33 0.60 72.35
CA THR A 717 -123.37 -0.24 72.97
C THR A 717 -122.91 -0.63 74.39
N GLU A 718 -123.76 -1.25 75.20
CA GLU A 718 -123.34 -1.70 76.55
C GLU A 718 -122.18 -2.73 76.50
N GLU A 719 -122.08 -3.49 75.40
CA GLU A 719 -121.03 -4.48 75.15
C GLU A 719 -119.66 -3.86 74.82
N HIS A 720 -119.60 -2.57 74.46
CA HIS A 720 -118.35 -1.85 74.13
C HIS A 720 -117.60 -1.31 75.38
N THR A 721 -117.77 -1.98 76.51
CA THR A 721 -117.09 -1.70 77.78
C THR A 721 -115.88 -2.62 77.90
N GLY A 722 -114.66 -2.11 77.74
CA GLY A 722 -113.44 -2.93 77.73
C GLY A 722 -112.17 -2.15 77.39
N ASN A 723 -111.09 -2.86 77.11
CA ASN A 723 -109.79 -2.30 76.79
C ASN A 723 -109.57 -2.18 75.28
N TYR A 724 -109.25 -0.96 74.82
CA TYR A 724 -108.91 -0.70 73.42
C TYR A 724 -107.41 -0.51 73.24
N SER A 725 -106.83 -1.09 72.20
CA SER A 725 -105.42 -0.89 71.81
C SER A 725 -105.28 -0.83 70.29
N CYS A 726 -104.13 -0.38 69.80
CA CYS A 726 -103.81 -0.43 68.39
C CYS A 726 -102.36 -0.86 68.15
N GLU A 727 -102.12 -1.43 66.97
CA GLU A 727 -100.82 -1.88 66.49
C GLU A 727 -100.41 -1.06 65.27
N ALA A 728 -99.12 -0.73 65.14
CA ALA A 728 -98.51 -0.11 63.96
C ALA A 728 -97.37 -0.99 63.44
N ASP A 729 -97.41 -1.33 62.15
CA ASP A 729 -96.48 -2.27 61.52
C ASP A 729 -96.06 -1.75 60.14
N ASN A 730 -94.75 -1.66 59.90
CA ASN A 730 -94.18 -1.30 58.60
C ASN A 730 -93.24 -2.37 58.03
N GLY A 731 -93.43 -3.64 58.43
CA GLY A 731 -92.64 -4.77 57.92
C GLY A 731 -91.28 -4.95 58.61
N LEU A 732 -90.86 -4.02 59.46
CA LEU A 732 -89.67 -4.13 60.32
C LEU A 732 -89.98 -4.56 61.76
N GLY A 733 -91.25 -4.91 62.03
CA GLY A 733 -91.73 -5.38 63.33
C GLY A 733 -92.89 -4.53 63.86
N ALA A 734 -93.99 -5.19 64.18
CA ALA A 734 -95.19 -4.54 64.71
C ALA A 734 -95.01 -4.03 66.15
N GLN A 735 -95.60 -2.88 66.47
CA GLN A 735 -95.59 -2.27 67.79
C GLN A 735 -97.00 -1.95 68.26
N CYS A 736 -97.36 -2.37 69.49
CA CYS A 736 -98.66 -2.08 70.08
C CYS A 736 -98.63 -0.86 71.01
N SER A 737 -99.75 -0.13 71.06
CA SER A 737 -100.05 0.92 72.03
C SER A 737 -100.27 0.35 73.43
N GLU A 738 -100.26 1.21 74.44
CA GLU A 738 -100.92 0.90 75.71
C GLU A 738 -102.44 0.80 75.52
N ALA A 739 -103.11 0.07 76.41
CA ALA A 739 -104.54 -0.16 76.34
C ALA A 739 -105.32 0.93 77.11
N VAL A 740 -106.41 1.42 76.52
CA VAL A 740 -107.27 2.47 77.10
C VAL A 740 -108.64 1.87 77.41
N THR A 741 -109.07 1.92 78.68
CA THR A 741 -110.34 1.35 79.15
C THR A 741 -111.49 2.35 79.00
N LEU A 742 -112.65 1.89 78.51
CA LEU A 742 -113.89 2.69 78.40
C LEU A 742 -115.00 2.14 79.32
N SER A 743 -115.83 3.02 79.89
CA SER A 743 -117.00 2.65 80.72
C SER A 743 -118.23 3.53 80.45
N ILE A 744 -119.42 2.95 80.61
CA ILE A 744 -120.73 3.46 80.13
C ILE A 744 -121.77 3.43 81.27
N SER A 745 -122.73 4.37 81.34
CA SER A 745 -123.64 4.55 82.51
C SER A 745 -125.11 4.91 82.18
N GLY A 746 -126.09 4.41 82.96
CA GLY A 746 -127.56 4.58 82.76
C GLY A 746 -128.32 5.47 83.79
N LYS A 747 -129.62 5.76 83.56
CA LYS A 747 -130.46 6.73 84.34
C LYS A 747 -131.85 6.22 84.77
N PHE A 748 -132.37 6.73 85.90
CA PHE A 748 -133.76 6.56 86.42
C PHE A 748 -134.41 7.90 86.87
N PRO A 749 -135.76 8.03 86.96
CA PRO A 749 -136.47 9.31 87.22
C PRO A 749 -137.29 9.42 88.54
N VAL A 750 -137.45 10.63 89.10
CA VAL A 750 -138.28 10.97 90.30
C VAL A 750 -138.91 12.40 90.16
N PRO A 751 -140.14 12.71 90.66
CA PRO A 751 -140.90 13.94 90.29
C PRO A 751 -140.79 15.17 91.22
N ARG A 752 -141.42 16.29 90.81
CA ARG A 752 -141.29 17.66 91.37
C ARG A 752 -142.33 18.02 92.47
N PRO A 753 -141.98 18.91 93.43
CA PRO A 753 -142.92 19.77 94.17
C PRO A 753 -142.93 21.23 93.65
N GLN A 754 -144.00 21.97 93.95
CA GLN A 754 -144.22 23.39 93.59
C GLN A 754 -144.28 24.28 94.84
N MET A 755 -143.95 25.57 94.70
CA MET A 755 -143.85 26.57 95.78
C MET A 755 -144.68 27.81 95.45
N TRP A 756 -145.28 28.46 96.46
CA TRP A 756 -146.02 29.73 96.32
C TRP A 756 -145.58 30.76 97.36
N THR A 757 -145.69 32.04 97.05
CA THR A 757 -145.00 33.14 97.75
C THR A 757 -145.91 34.07 98.58
N ASN A 758 -145.54 34.24 99.85
CA ASN A 758 -145.53 35.47 100.69
C ASN A 758 -146.55 36.61 100.44
N ILE A 759 -147.35 36.97 101.45
CA ILE A 759 -147.53 38.37 101.91
C ILE A 759 -147.68 38.44 103.46
N SER A 760 -146.91 39.33 104.09
CA SER A 760 -147.04 39.94 105.45
C SER A 760 -146.67 39.15 106.72
N SER A 761 -146.05 39.88 107.65
CA SER A 761 -145.72 39.56 109.06
C SER A 761 -144.71 38.43 109.35
N LYS A 762 -143.64 38.85 110.04
CA LYS A 762 -142.53 38.11 110.66
C LYS A 762 -142.83 36.68 111.21
N VAL A 763 -141.91 35.76 110.89
CA VAL A 763 -141.64 34.41 111.46
C VAL A 763 -142.59 33.28 111.04
N LEU A 764 -142.00 32.18 110.55
CA LEU A 764 -142.64 30.87 110.42
C LEU A 764 -141.61 29.73 110.60
N TYR A 765 -141.99 28.67 111.31
CA TYR A 765 -141.22 27.43 111.49
C TYR A 765 -141.66 26.37 110.47
N LEU A 766 -140.77 25.44 110.08
CA LEU A 766 -141.16 24.18 109.44
C LEU A 766 -140.27 23.01 109.86
N VAL A 767 -140.91 21.85 110.07
CA VAL A 767 -140.31 20.56 110.44
C VAL A 767 -140.98 19.49 109.59
N LEU A 768 -140.22 18.67 108.84
CA LEU A 768 -140.75 17.49 108.14
C LEU A 768 -139.73 16.34 108.09
N PHE A 769 -140.26 15.12 107.99
CA PHE A 769 -139.57 13.85 108.30
C PHE A 769 -139.17 13.02 107.07
N SER A 770 -138.23 12.08 107.29
CA SER A 770 -137.72 11.12 106.31
C SER A 770 -138.44 9.77 106.30
N THR A 771 -138.28 9.00 105.23
CA THR A 771 -138.12 7.53 105.32
C THR A 771 -137.10 7.01 104.29
N GLY A 772 -136.10 6.25 104.74
CA GLY A 772 -135.33 5.32 103.90
C GLY A 772 -133.82 5.58 103.75
N GLY A 773 -133.00 4.70 104.33
CA GLY A 773 -131.87 4.13 103.58
C GLY A 773 -130.48 4.78 103.63
N GLN A 774 -129.98 5.13 104.83
CA GLN A 774 -128.55 5.42 105.14
C GLN A 774 -127.88 6.66 104.50
N GLY A 775 -127.27 7.49 105.36
CA GLY A 775 -126.05 8.24 105.02
C GLY A 775 -126.17 9.73 104.69
N GLY A 776 -127.38 10.27 104.46
CA GLY A 776 -127.56 11.68 104.13
C GLY A 776 -127.35 12.64 105.32
N SER A 777 -126.19 13.31 105.38
CA SER A 777 -125.97 14.45 106.29
C SER A 777 -126.61 15.72 105.70
N LEU A 778 -127.72 16.17 106.27
CA LEU A 778 -128.38 17.43 105.91
C LEU A 778 -127.70 18.62 106.59
N THR A 779 -126.69 19.18 105.92
CA THR A 779 -126.05 20.44 106.32
C THR A 779 -126.86 21.63 105.84
N LEU A 780 -127.19 22.53 106.77
CA LEU A 780 -128.03 23.70 106.53
C LEU A 780 -127.14 24.95 106.57
N GLU A 781 -126.51 25.29 105.45
CA GLU A 781 -125.67 26.50 105.36
C GLU A 781 -126.47 27.73 104.91
N LEU A 782 -126.46 28.75 105.77
CA LEU A 782 -126.90 30.11 105.45
C LEU A 782 -125.74 30.87 104.82
N THR A 783 -125.90 31.33 103.58
CA THR A 783 -124.85 32.04 102.84
C THR A 783 -124.67 33.48 103.33
N GLY A 784 -123.61 33.71 104.12
CA GLY A 784 -123.07 35.05 104.40
C GLY A 784 -122.23 35.57 103.22
N GLY A 785 -122.39 36.85 102.86
CA GLY A 785 -121.77 37.44 101.67
C GLY A 785 -120.48 38.26 101.89
N HIS A 786 -119.83 38.58 100.75
CA HIS A 786 -118.61 39.41 100.54
C HIS A 786 -117.26 38.73 100.89
N ARG A 787 -116.31 38.57 99.92
CA ARG A 787 -115.39 39.54 99.26
C ARG A 787 -114.38 40.18 100.25
N PRO A 788 -113.10 40.50 99.89
CA PRO A 788 -112.64 41.01 98.57
C PRO A 788 -111.20 40.57 98.14
N SER A 789 -110.50 41.44 97.38
CA SER A 789 -109.07 41.42 96.92
C SER A 789 -108.73 40.55 95.68
N GLN A 790 -107.94 40.94 94.66
CA GLN A 790 -107.24 42.18 94.24
C GLN A 790 -106.30 42.92 95.23
N PRO A 791 -105.19 43.51 94.77
CA PRO A 791 -104.21 43.09 93.75
C PRO A 791 -102.76 43.26 94.27
N CYS A 792 -101.75 43.18 93.38
CA CYS A 792 -100.34 43.60 93.60
C CYS A 792 -99.54 42.79 94.65
N GLY A 793 -98.21 42.63 94.54
CA GLY A 793 -97.27 43.08 93.52
C GLY A 793 -95.91 43.45 94.15
N LEU A 794 -94.84 43.40 93.35
CA LEU A 794 -93.48 43.93 93.67
C LEU A 794 -92.72 43.19 94.80
N ALA A 795 -91.38 43.24 94.90
CA ALA A 795 -90.31 43.41 93.90
C ALA A 795 -88.95 43.20 94.60
N SER A 796 -87.94 42.68 93.88
CA SER A 796 -86.52 43.08 93.99
C SER A 796 -85.75 42.33 92.87
N ALA A 797 -85.52 42.87 91.67
CA ALA A 797 -84.84 44.12 91.32
C ALA A 797 -83.35 44.12 91.68
N ALA A 798 -82.50 43.78 90.70
CA ALA A 798 -81.08 44.13 90.66
C ALA A 798 -80.50 43.92 89.24
N HIS A 799 -80.00 45.01 88.64
CA HIS A 799 -79.01 45.10 87.55
C HIS A 799 -79.21 44.36 86.20
N MET A 800 -78.73 44.86 85.06
CA MET A 800 -78.48 46.24 84.62
C MET A 800 -78.21 46.23 83.10
N CYS A 801 -79.19 46.62 82.26
CA CYS A 801 -78.95 46.91 80.84
C CYS A 801 -79.69 48.18 80.40
N LEU A 802 -79.29 49.29 80.99
CA LEU A 802 -79.47 50.61 80.40
C LEU A 802 -78.47 50.79 79.25
N ARG A 803 -78.92 50.59 78.01
CA ARG A 803 -78.47 51.33 76.80
C ARG A 803 -79.22 50.82 75.57
N ASP A 804 -80.20 51.59 75.13
CA ASP A 804 -80.09 52.09 73.76
C ASP A 804 -80.48 53.58 73.75
N LYS A 805 -79.47 54.40 74.04
CA LYS A 805 -79.52 55.85 73.87
C LYS A 805 -78.91 56.13 72.51
N SER A 806 -79.71 56.75 71.64
CA SER A 806 -79.30 57.91 70.84
C SER A 806 -77.79 58.25 70.83
N LEU A 807 -77.10 57.90 69.74
CA LEU A 807 -75.95 58.66 69.26
C LEU A 807 -75.98 58.64 67.72
N PHE A 808 -76.42 59.77 67.17
CA PHE A 808 -75.60 60.68 66.35
C PHE A 808 -75.28 60.13 64.96
N LEU A 809 -75.94 60.68 63.94
CA LEU A 809 -75.41 61.82 63.15
C LEU A 809 -74.02 61.49 62.56
N GLY A 810 -74.00 61.20 61.26
CA GLY A 810 -72.76 60.99 60.54
C GLY A 810 -71.99 62.29 60.31
N CYS A 811 -70.74 62.15 59.88
CA CYS A 811 -70.11 63.05 58.92
C CYS A 811 -68.85 62.39 58.32
N LEU A 812 -68.37 63.01 57.23
CA LEU A 812 -67.27 62.62 56.33
C LEU A 812 -67.76 61.73 55.19
N ARG A 813 -67.99 62.24 53.96
CA ARG A 813 -67.32 63.34 53.23
C ARG A 813 -65.81 63.12 53.15
N SER A 814 -65.33 62.90 51.93
CA SER A 814 -63.91 63.00 51.56
C SER A 814 -63.28 64.30 52.10
N PRO A 815 -62.03 64.23 52.55
CA PRO A 815 -60.86 64.38 51.68
C PRO A 815 -60.03 63.08 51.64
N GLY A 816 -59.16 62.84 50.67
CA GLY A 816 -58.14 63.74 50.13
C GLY A 816 -56.80 63.39 50.79
N LEU A 817 -55.87 62.79 50.05
CA LEU A 817 -54.84 63.47 49.26
C LEU A 817 -53.68 64.02 50.11
N THR A 818 -52.46 63.70 49.66
CA THR A 818 -51.16 64.21 50.13
C THR A 818 -50.72 63.73 51.53
N GLY A 819 -49.43 63.52 51.79
CA GLY A 819 -48.24 63.59 50.94
C GLY A 819 -47.28 62.43 51.25
N SER A 820 -46.25 62.17 50.45
CA SER A 820 -45.42 63.21 49.84
C SER A 820 -44.71 62.77 48.55
N ARG A 821 -44.65 63.71 47.58
CA ARG A 821 -43.52 63.96 46.65
C ARG A 821 -43.12 62.82 45.69
N LEU A 822 -42.92 63.02 44.38
CA LEU A 822 -43.01 64.19 43.50
C LEU A 822 -43.25 63.65 42.07
N GLY A 823 -44.11 64.29 41.28
CA GLY A 823 -43.67 64.69 39.95
C GLY A 823 -43.12 66.12 40.05
N PRO A 824 -42.46 66.70 39.02
CA PRO A 824 -42.35 66.21 37.65
C PRO A 824 -40.93 66.40 37.05
N VAL A 825 -40.83 66.42 35.72
CA VAL A 825 -39.86 67.20 34.88
C VAL A 825 -38.48 67.53 35.46
N ALA A 826 -37.45 66.88 34.91
CA ALA A 826 -36.16 67.46 34.51
C ALA A 826 -35.45 66.45 33.59
N THR A 827 -35.36 66.64 32.27
CA THR A 827 -34.39 67.47 31.51
C THR A 827 -32.92 67.09 31.70
N GLY A 828 -32.23 66.79 30.59
CA GLY A 828 -30.82 66.34 30.55
C GLY A 828 -30.69 65.08 29.70
N VAL A 829 -30.90 65.09 28.38
CA VAL A 829 -30.12 65.83 27.34
C VAL A 829 -28.62 65.51 27.40
N ALA A 830 -28.21 64.49 26.63
CA ALA A 830 -27.00 64.43 25.78
C ALA A 830 -26.81 62.97 25.31
N GLY A 831 -26.84 62.62 24.01
CA GLY A 831 -27.18 63.41 22.83
C GLY A 831 -27.34 62.53 21.58
N GLY A 832 -27.54 63.16 20.41
CA GLY A 832 -27.15 62.67 19.06
C GLY A 832 -27.31 61.17 18.78
N LEU A 833 -28.41 60.64 18.24
CA LEU A 833 -29.15 61.03 17.03
C LEU A 833 -28.34 61.00 15.71
N PHE A 834 -28.87 60.24 14.74
CA PHE A 834 -28.46 60.04 13.34
C PHE A 834 -27.09 59.34 13.10
N GLY A 835 -26.94 58.46 12.11
CA GLY A 835 -27.91 57.91 11.15
C GLY A 835 -27.44 58.00 9.70
N MET A 836 -27.69 56.93 8.95
CA MET A 836 -27.83 56.88 7.48
C MET A 836 -26.64 57.35 6.59
N GLY A 837 -25.96 56.37 6.01
CA GLY A 837 -25.98 56.20 4.54
C GLY A 837 -24.89 56.86 3.68
N GLY A 838 -24.59 56.17 2.56
CA GLY A 838 -24.35 56.84 1.27
C GLY A 838 -22.91 57.05 0.78
N LEU A 839 -22.44 56.11 -0.05
CA LEU A 839 -21.79 56.31 -1.36
C LEU A 839 -20.49 57.15 -1.52
N ALA A 840 -19.62 56.61 -2.41
CA ALA A 840 -18.74 57.33 -3.34
C ALA A 840 -17.51 58.11 -2.79
N VAL A 841 -16.42 58.38 -3.53
CA VAL A 841 -15.69 57.73 -4.65
C VAL A 841 -14.36 58.51 -4.85
N VAL A 842 -13.25 57.86 -5.25
CA VAL A 842 -12.00 58.49 -5.79
C VAL A 842 -11.14 59.37 -4.83
N ALA A 843 -9.82 59.55 -4.98
CA ALA A 843 -8.67 58.70 -5.38
C ALA A 843 -7.34 59.49 -5.17
N LEU A 844 -6.17 58.81 -5.27
CA LEU A 844 -4.86 59.36 -5.73
C LEU A 844 -4.16 60.43 -4.81
N LEU A 845 -2.84 60.58 -4.63
CA LEU A 845 -1.54 60.01 -5.10
C LEU A 845 -0.54 60.05 -3.89
N LEU A 846 0.66 59.45 -3.84
CA LEU A 846 1.84 59.42 -4.74
C LEU A 846 2.68 58.14 -4.44
N TYR A 847 3.28 57.41 -5.40
CA TYR A 847 4.53 57.70 -6.17
C TYR A 847 5.78 57.75 -5.26
N CYS A 848 6.94 57.09 -5.51
CA CYS A 848 7.59 56.53 -6.71
C CYS A 848 8.69 55.51 -6.24
N ARG A 849 9.22 54.51 -6.98
CA ARG A 849 10.04 54.60 -8.23
C ARG A 849 10.23 53.27 -8.98
N LEU A 850 10.42 53.40 -10.30
CA LEU A 850 11.09 52.46 -11.24
C LEU A 850 12.42 53.08 -11.74
N PRO A 851 13.33 52.28 -12.35
CA PRO A 851 13.49 52.34 -13.82
C PRO A 851 13.73 50.95 -14.49
N ARG A 852 13.16 50.61 -15.67
CA ARG A 852 13.43 51.06 -17.09
C ARG A 852 14.72 50.42 -17.67
N LYS A 853 14.69 49.57 -18.73
CA LYS A 853 14.48 49.84 -20.20
C LYS A 853 14.48 48.49 -20.98
N ALA A 854 14.11 48.34 -22.27
CA ALA A 854 13.19 49.07 -23.18
C ALA A 854 13.15 48.41 -24.61
N GLY A 855 12.00 48.49 -25.30
CA GLY A 855 11.86 48.42 -26.78
C GLY A 855 11.94 47.04 -27.46
N ARG A 856 11.30 46.80 -28.63
CA ARG A 856 10.48 47.69 -29.49
C ARG A 856 9.53 46.87 -30.39
N THR A 857 8.45 47.52 -30.85
CA THR A 857 7.38 47.00 -31.73
C THR A 857 7.66 47.17 -33.23
N SER A 858 7.15 46.27 -34.08
CA SER A 858 6.53 46.61 -35.37
C SER A 858 5.81 45.41 -36.04
N ASP A 859 4.55 45.62 -36.42
CA ASP A 859 3.77 44.90 -37.45
C ASP A 859 3.28 46.01 -38.42
N PRO A 860 3.05 45.80 -39.75
CA PRO A 860 1.77 45.21 -40.19
C PRO A 860 1.76 44.44 -41.55
N SER A 861 0.95 43.37 -41.59
CA SER A 861 0.03 42.94 -42.68
C SER A 861 0.38 43.08 -44.19
N ARG A 862 0.30 41.96 -44.95
CA ARG A 862 -0.55 41.81 -46.17
C ARG A 862 -0.55 40.39 -46.78
N ASN A 863 -1.74 39.90 -47.15
CA ASN A 863 -2.01 38.88 -48.19
C ASN A 863 -2.25 39.61 -49.54
N PRO A 864 -2.36 38.99 -50.75
CA PRO A 864 -2.84 37.61 -51.03
C PRO A 864 -2.17 36.85 -52.23
N SER A 865 -2.86 35.79 -52.71
CA SER A 865 -2.91 35.21 -54.07
C SER A 865 -1.74 34.40 -54.67
N ASN A 866 -1.85 33.07 -54.50
CA ASN A 866 -2.02 32.03 -55.54
C ASN A 866 -1.33 32.16 -56.93
N SER A 867 -0.45 31.21 -57.27
CA SER A 867 -0.24 30.69 -58.64
C SER A 867 0.55 29.38 -58.64
N ASP A 868 -0.09 28.28 -59.03
CA ASP A 868 0.56 27.05 -59.54
C ASP A 868 0.92 27.25 -61.03
N PRO A 869 1.91 26.56 -61.63
CA PRO A 869 1.51 25.42 -62.47
C PRO A 869 2.51 24.26 -62.70
N GLN A 870 1.90 23.07 -62.73
CA GLN A 870 2.05 21.99 -63.73
C GLN A 870 3.18 20.94 -63.72
N GLU A 871 2.68 19.74 -64.04
CA GLU A 871 3.25 18.39 -64.20
C GLU A 871 3.81 18.15 -65.62
N PRO A 872 4.42 16.98 -65.94
CA PRO A 872 3.59 15.90 -66.52
C PRO A 872 4.02 14.43 -66.23
N THR A 873 3.07 13.63 -65.71
CA THR A 873 2.57 12.32 -66.19
C THR A 873 3.47 11.35 -67.02
N TYR A 874 3.45 10.03 -66.69
CA TYR A 874 2.68 9.00 -67.46
C TYR A 874 2.70 7.54 -66.87
N TYR A 875 1.51 7.01 -66.51
CA TYR A 875 0.95 5.61 -66.64
C TYR A 875 1.77 4.35 -66.21
N ASN A 876 1.24 3.35 -65.47
CA ASN A 876 0.04 2.53 -65.76
C ASN A 876 -0.44 1.62 -64.58
N VAL A 877 -1.64 1.01 -64.73
CA VAL A 877 -2.46 0.20 -63.78
C VAL A 877 -2.76 -1.18 -64.44
N PRO A 878 -2.90 -2.37 -63.78
CA PRO A 878 -4.09 -2.72 -62.95
C PRO A 878 -3.98 -3.80 -61.85
N GLY A 879 -5.04 -3.95 -61.04
CA GLY A 879 -5.33 -5.19 -60.28
C GLY A 879 -6.12 -5.06 -58.97
N TRP A 880 -7.46 -5.17 -59.03
CA TRP A 880 -8.34 -5.52 -57.90
C TRP A 880 -9.44 -6.48 -58.42
N ILE A 881 -9.72 -7.59 -57.72
CA ILE A 881 -11.01 -8.29 -57.72
C ILE A 881 -11.08 -9.33 -56.58
N GLU A 882 -12.30 -9.59 -56.10
CA GLU A 882 -12.67 -10.43 -54.95
C GLU A 882 -12.60 -11.95 -55.18
N LEU A 883 -12.75 -12.73 -54.08
CA LEU A 883 -13.83 -13.71 -53.91
C LEU A 883 -13.96 -14.19 -52.44
N GLN A 884 -15.20 -14.31 -51.93
CA GLN A 884 -15.61 -15.02 -50.70
C GLN A 884 -16.21 -16.42 -51.07
N PRO A 885 -16.89 -17.22 -50.20
CA PRO A 885 -17.07 -17.23 -48.72
C PRO A 885 -16.86 -18.62 -48.04
N VAL A 886 -17.12 -18.73 -46.72
CA VAL A 886 -18.08 -19.67 -46.06
C VAL A 886 -17.83 -19.81 -44.53
N TYR A 887 -18.87 -19.49 -43.73
CA TYR A 887 -19.33 -19.95 -42.38
C TYR A 887 -18.39 -20.72 -41.39
N SER A 888 -18.55 -20.67 -40.04
CA SER A 888 -19.68 -20.25 -39.16
C SER A 888 -19.31 -20.06 -37.66
N ASN A 889 -20.13 -19.26 -36.94
CA ASN A 889 -20.49 -19.27 -35.48
C ASN A 889 -19.38 -19.02 -34.41
N VAL A 890 -19.43 -18.02 -33.50
CA VAL A 890 -20.46 -17.61 -32.48
C VAL A 890 -20.55 -18.66 -31.34
N ASN A 891 -20.41 -18.41 -30.03
CA ASN A 891 -20.59 -17.20 -29.17
C ASN A 891 -19.67 -17.24 -27.90
N PRO A 892 -19.61 -16.20 -27.02
CA PRO A 892 -18.75 -16.14 -25.83
C PRO A 892 -19.43 -16.53 -24.50
N LYS A 893 -18.62 -16.68 -23.44
CA LYS A 893 -19.02 -16.46 -22.03
C LYS A 893 -18.60 -15.01 -21.70
N GLY A 894 -19.39 -14.11 -21.10
CA GLY A 894 -20.51 -14.27 -20.16
C GLY A 894 -19.96 -14.23 -18.74
N GLY A 895 -20.27 -13.25 -17.88
CA GLY A 895 -21.04 -12.00 -18.07
C GLY A 895 -21.32 -11.32 -16.72
N ASP A 896 -21.39 -9.99 -16.69
CA ASP A 896 -22.01 -9.23 -15.58
C ASP A 896 -23.53 -9.12 -15.80
N VAL A 897 -24.30 -8.97 -14.70
CA VAL A 897 -25.53 -8.14 -14.54
C VAL A 897 -26.33 -8.61 -13.30
N VAL A 898 -27.13 -7.69 -12.75
CA VAL A 898 -27.81 -7.77 -11.45
C VAL A 898 -29.34 -7.57 -11.58
N TYR A 899 -30.10 -8.25 -10.69
CA TYR A 899 -31.52 -8.08 -10.28
C TYR A 899 -32.73 -8.73 -11.00
N SER A 900 -33.74 -9.00 -10.14
CA SER A 900 -35.22 -9.19 -10.30
C SER A 900 -35.85 -10.46 -10.92
N GLU A 901 -36.06 -11.47 -10.06
CA GLU A 901 -37.36 -11.98 -9.51
C GLU A 901 -38.56 -12.48 -10.39
N VAL A 902 -39.25 -13.52 -9.85
CA VAL A 902 -40.69 -13.94 -9.99
C VAL A 902 -41.11 -15.11 -10.92
N ARG A 903 -41.53 -16.22 -10.28
CA ARG A 903 -42.53 -17.30 -10.61
C ARG A 903 -42.36 -18.31 -11.78
N ARG A 904 -42.01 -19.54 -11.36
CA ARG A 904 -42.62 -20.88 -11.63
C ARG A 904 -43.79 -20.99 -12.64
N ILE A 905 -43.67 -21.91 -13.62
CA ILE A 905 -44.66 -22.97 -13.98
C ILE A 905 -43.96 -24.13 -14.75
N GLN A 906 -44.61 -25.29 -14.76
CA GLN A 906 -44.15 -26.62 -15.22
C GLN A 906 -44.41 -26.89 -16.72
N GLU A 907 -43.59 -27.73 -17.36
CA GLU A 907 -43.92 -28.95 -18.15
C GLU A 907 -42.89 -29.27 -19.25
N GLY A 908 -42.87 -30.51 -19.78
CA GLY A 908 -42.27 -30.82 -21.09
C GLY A 908 -41.21 -31.94 -21.15
N ASN A 909 -41.57 -33.17 -20.78
CA ASN A 909 -40.72 -34.37 -20.92
C ASN A 909 -40.42 -34.75 -22.40
N LYS A 910 -39.21 -35.28 -22.68
CA LYS A 910 -38.93 -36.55 -23.41
C LYS A 910 -37.40 -36.72 -23.61
N HIS A 911 -36.69 -37.66 -22.98
CA HIS A 911 -36.71 -39.14 -23.09
C HIS A 911 -36.02 -39.74 -24.33
N ALA A 912 -34.80 -40.27 -24.12
CA ALA A 912 -34.28 -41.62 -24.46
C ALA A 912 -32.74 -41.61 -24.42
N GLY A 913 -32.00 -42.57 -23.86
CA GLY A 913 -32.35 -43.76 -23.08
C GLY A 913 -31.32 -44.88 -23.24
N LYS A 914 -31.22 -45.75 -22.20
CA LYS A 914 -30.71 -47.16 -22.13
C LYS A 914 -29.36 -47.39 -21.41
N THR A 915 -29.11 -48.47 -20.64
CA THR A 915 -29.84 -49.42 -19.71
C THR A 915 -28.79 -50.43 -19.19
N CYS A 916 -28.86 -51.18 -18.08
CA CYS A 916 -29.83 -51.44 -16.98
C CYS A 916 -29.20 -51.01 -15.61
N GLY A 917 -29.65 -51.34 -14.39
CA GLY A 917 -30.79 -52.12 -13.85
C GLY A 917 -30.38 -53.47 -13.21
N PRO A 918 -31.09 -54.02 -12.19
CA PRO A 918 -32.41 -53.59 -11.68
C PRO A 918 -32.66 -53.59 -10.14
N LEU A 919 -33.76 -52.90 -9.77
CA LEU A 919 -34.79 -53.23 -8.76
C LEU A 919 -34.50 -53.28 -7.24
N ALA A 920 -35.58 -53.00 -6.50
CA ALA A 920 -35.66 -52.82 -5.04
C ALA A 920 -36.62 -53.84 -4.41
N LEU A 921 -36.54 -54.03 -3.08
CA LEU A 921 -37.68 -54.26 -2.17
C LEU A 921 -37.23 -54.27 -0.69
N LYS A 922 -38.19 -54.40 0.23
CA LYS A 922 -38.10 -53.96 1.64
C LYS A 922 -38.46 -55.11 2.61
N VAL A 923 -37.51 -55.50 3.49
CA VAL A 923 -37.74 -56.22 4.80
C VAL A 923 -38.24 -57.71 4.63
N PRO A 924 -38.15 -58.69 5.60
CA PRO A 924 -37.61 -58.73 6.99
C PRO A 924 -36.65 -59.91 7.40
N THR A 925 -35.98 -59.78 8.57
CA THR A 925 -35.58 -60.87 9.54
C THR A 925 -34.59 -61.97 9.06
N VAL A 926 -33.96 -62.86 9.87
CA VAL A 926 -34.29 -63.52 11.17
C VAL A 926 -33.00 -63.95 11.95
N GLN A 927 -33.17 -64.27 13.25
CA GLN A 927 -32.42 -65.19 14.16
C GLN A 927 -31.51 -64.51 15.21
N GLY A 928 -31.54 -64.88 16.51
CA GLY A 928 -32.40 -65.78 17.30
C GLY A 928 -32.08 -65.57 18.82
N TRP A 929 -33.01 -65.72 19.79
CA TRP A 929 -33.56 -66.95 20.43
C TRP A 929 -33.24 -66.97 21.96
N PRO A 930 -33.97 -67.72 22.83
CA PRO A 930 -34.69 -67.13 23.99
C PRO A 930 -34.43 -67.93 25.33
N PRO A 931 -35.35 -68.18 26.30
CA PRO A 931 -36.69 -67.63 26.65
C PRO A 931 -37.01 -67.34 28.16
N SER A 932 -38.10 -66.57 28.37
CA SER A 932 -39.11 -66.47 29.48
C SER A 932 -39.03 -67.33 30.77
N LEU A 933 -39.48 -66.84 31.96
CA LEU A 933 -40.90 -66.80 32.41
C LEU A 933 -41.16 -66.02 33.74
N LEU A 934 -42.34 -65.37 33.84
CA LEU A 934 -43.29 -65.05 34.96
C LEU A 934 -42.88 -65.12 36.48
N GLN A 935 -43.52 -64.46 37.49
CA GLN A 935 -44.49 -63.33 37.60
C GLN A 935 -44.75 -62.90 39.09
N ILE A 936 -44.71 -61.59 39.38
CA ILE A 936 -45.33 -60.72 40.44
C ILE A 936 -45.62 -61.26 41.89
N TRP A 937 -45.18 -60.49 42.91
CA TRP A 937 -45.85 -60.00 44.16
C TRP A 937 -44.75 -59.53 45.18
N ALA A 938 -44.89 -58.58 46.14
CA ALA A 938 -45.80 -57.44 46.37
C ALA A 938 -45.22 -56.48 47.48
N ASP A 939 -45.78 -55.27 47.66
CA ASP A 939 -45.68 -54.32 48.82
C ASP A 939 -44.33 -53.65 49.23
N GLN A 940 -44.25 -52.30 49.34
CA GLN A 940 -44.33 -51.43 50.55
C GLN A 940 -43.10 -51.50 51.50
N THR A 941 -42.50 -50.42 52.04
CA THR A 941 -43.11 -49.20 52.64
C THR A 941 -42.15 -47.98 52.75
N GLN A 942 -42.72 -46.86 53.20
CA GLN A 942 -42.16 -45.52 53.48
C GLN A 942 -41.03 -45.44 54.53
N SER A 943 -40.22 -44.36 54.50
CA SER A 943 -40.22 -43.34 55.57
C SER A 943 -39.22 -42.17 55.38
N ARG A 944 -39.62 -40.98 55.85
CA ARG A 944 -38.81 -39.78 56.18
C ARG A 944 -38.19 -39.98 57.60
N PRO A 945 -37.15 -39.24 58.10
CA PRO A 945 -37.19 -37.77 58.18
C PRO A 945 -35.82 -37.01 58.24
N CYS A 946 -35.92 -35.77 58.73
CA CYS A 946 -34.94 -34.68 58.76
C CYS A 946 -33.87 -34.76 59.89
N THR A 947 -32.99 -33.74 59.91
CA THR A 947 -32.05 -33.35 61.00
C THR A 947 -30.87 -34.30 61.26
N GLY A 948 -29.69 -33.84 61.71
CA GLY A 948 -29.21 -32.48 61.96
C GLY A 948 -28.09 -32.46 63.02
N PHE A 949 -27.16 -31.50 62.90
CA PHE A 949 -26.16 -31.07 63.91
C PHE A 949 -25.02 -32.00 64.39
N ALA A 950 -23.82 -31.37 64.44
CA ALA A 950 -22.66 -31.61 65.33
C ALA A 950 -21.99 -33.01 65.38
N GLY A 951 -20.67 -33.13 65.57
CA GLY A 951 -19.60 -32.12 65.67
C GLY A 951 -18.43 -32.61 66.54
N PHE A 952 -17.18 -32.32 66.16
CA PHE A 952 -15.91 -32.53 66.93
C PHE A 952 -15.61 -34.01 67.36
N LEU A 953 -14.38 -34.52 67.50
CA LEU A 953 -13.18 -33.92 68.11
C LEU A 953 -11.91 -34.82 67.91
N HIS A 954 -10.75 -34.20 67.64
CA HIS A 954 -9.34 -34.56 68.01
C HIS A 954 -8.57 -35.85 67.57
N LEU A 955 -7.23 -35.65 67.62
CA LEU A 955 -6.08 -36.60 67.71
C LEU A 955 -5.58 -37.27 66.40
N HIS A 956 -4.28 -37.47 66.15
CA HIS A 956 -3.00 -36.84 66.59
C HIS A 956 -1.83 -37.47 65.75
N LEU A 957 -0.67 -36.80 65.61
CA LEU A 957 0.63 -37.34 65.09
C LEU A 957 0.66 -37.83 63.60
N SER A 958 1.78 -37.88 62.86
CA SER A 958 3.15 -37.32 63.01
C SER A 958 4.00 -37.53 61.73
N THR A 959 4.90 -36.58 61.40
CA THR A 959 6.22 -36.74 60.67
C THR A 959 6.24 -37.42 59.28
N LEU A 960 7.00 -36.98 58.26
CA LEU A 960 8.37 -36.41 58.16
C LEU A 960 8.37 -35.23 57.14
N LEU A 961 9.06 -34.09 57.32
CA LEU A 961 10.52 -33.84 57.28
C LEU A 961 11.21 -34.27 55.96
N GLY A 962 11.87 -33.40 55.18
CA GLY A 962 12.01 -31.93 55.26
C GLY A 962 13.18 -31.40 54.42
N SER A 963 13.31 -30.06 54.30
CA SER A 963 14.54 -29.26 53.96
C SER A 963 15.31 -29.56 52.63
N SER A 964 15.99 -28.63 51.96
CA SER A 964 16.18 -27.16 52.10
C SER A 964 16.82 -26.60 50.80
N ALA A 965 16.99 -25.28 50.69
CA ALA A 965 17.45 -24.57 49.48
C ALA A 965 19.02 -24.47 49.34
N PRO A 966 19.60 -23.54 48.54
CA PRO A 966 20.57 -23.82 47.47
C PRO A 966 22.05 -23.63 47.85
N PRO A 967 23.02 -23.85 46.92
CA PRO A 967 23.85 -22.71 46.46
C PRO A 967 24.40 -22.78 44.99
N SER A 968 25.37 -21.89 44.71
CA SER A 968 25.88 -21.34 43.43
C SER A 968 27.07 -22.03 42.70
N ARG A 969 27.41 -21.50 41.49
CA ARG A 969 28.60 -21.73 40.60
C ARG A 969 28.51 -23.02 39.74
N GLY A 970 28.94 -23.13 38.47
CA GLY A 970 29.57 -22.27 37.44
C GLY A 970 29.77 -23.12 36.14
N ALA A 971 30.41 -22.73 35.02
CA ALA A 971 30.97 -21.46 34.54
C ALA A 971 31.31 -21.52 33.00
N SER A 972 31.43 -20.36 32.33
CA SER A 972 32.20 -20.03 31.08
C SER A 972 32.19 -20.93 29.81
N SER A 973 31.81 -20.35 28.66
CA SER A 973 32.67 -20.28 27.45
C SER A 973 32.19 -19.25 26.39
N ILE A 974 33.17 -18.54 25.79
CA ILE A 974 33.15 -17.53 24.69
C ILE A 974 34.60 -17.58 24.11
N PRO A 975 34.93 -17.23 22.84
CA PRO A 975 34.13 -16.98 21.62
C PRO A 975 34.53 -17.90 20.42
N HIS A 976 33.81 -17.76 19.29
CA HIS A 976 34.47 -17.32 18.05
C HIS A 976 33.49 -16.65 17.08
#